data_AF-A0A8E6EW94-F1
#
_entry.id   AF-A0A8E6EW94-F1
#
_cell.length_a   1.000
_cell.length_b   1.000
_cell.length_c   1.000
_cell.angle_alpha   90.00
_cell.angle_beta   90.00
_cell.angle_gamma   90.00
#
_symmetry.space_group_name_H-M   'P 1'
#
loop_
_entity.id
_entity.type
_entity.pdbx_description
1 polymer ?
#
loop_
_entity_poly.entity_id
_entity_poly.type
_entity_poly.pdbx_seq_one_letter_code
_entity_poly.pdbx_strand_id
1 'polypeptide(L)'
;MLGIIEIHSSGYFPPVPRFILLALFYILVFANFGWAQYSTWKHSGSIYLLTTAEGANLPVTTSVKEFPLLVRLHKSFFDFQQAHPKGEDLRFSTSSGQILAYQIEEWNPKEGLAQIWVRIPEIRGQVRQEIKIYWGKPDAKNESNGSAVFNASNGYVSVWHMDESLIDEACTLKLKDTGTRSTPGVIGSARYFSGQQGLFGGEKITTYPSGSSSQSTEAWFRPEKSNSTIIGWGNEGGGRGSKIRMQLRSPPHLHIDSDFSDVNSDTKIPLGEWTHVVHTYEKGQGKIYLNGRLEGSSSPRLDIKNPSRFWIGGWYHNYDYVGAIDEVRISRVARSADWIYLQYENQKPTQTLVGPIVQSGNVFRVFPNEIHVQEGTTANIRVEAGGAQKLIWIEKRNGKERVVATDRFELPFVAGRVRGDAAFQWELKAIYPDQIKTISIPVKVQEATPEPVFQLQSVANWNGRDRIEVVANIQNSLAMETAGANKLNYRWTVSGIATTHEIRSDRLILKRAHNSGVVNINLALDNGGPETSESIQITVKEPKQDAWIDRKSDLEEKPMNGQFYARNPNNEGTLFYNGKLTESAESVFLKLYAEDRLIETLNQKPNGENRYAFTVKLPAGLVKYRVDLGIQNQDQSKTLESVNNIVCGDAFIIMGQSNAVATDFGKEEPTYTSDWIRTFGSMSGSPEPVAVWGRAVHRSRDAEKLQIGYWGMELGRRLVEAEKVPVFLINGAVGGTRIDQHQRDAKNPENLTTLYGRLLWRVKKAHLTHGIRAVIWHQGENDQGADGPTGEYGWENYRSLFINLAGAWKEDYPNIQNYYLFQIWPKSCSMGINGSDNRLREVQRQLKSAFSNLSVQSTLGIDPPGGCHFPAAGYAEFARLLFPLMERDLYGKKFPQAISAANLQRVMRGSTPEELILEFDQPIQWEASLVNQFYLEGEAGKVLAGEAKGSQIVLKVKSPSPPRNITYLDSKSWSQKTLLKGTNGIAALTFCEVPIENR
;
A
#
# COMPACT_ATOMS: atom_id res chain seq x y z
N MET A 1 31.97 85.34 -32.83
CA MET A 1 30.68 85.17 -33.53
C MET A 1 29.61 85.23 -32.46
N LEU A 2 28.91 86.36 -32.28
CA LEU A 2 27.69 86.74 -33.02
C LEU A 2 26.67 85.59 -32.98
N GLY A 3 25.48 85.70 -32.40
CA GLY A 3 24.72 86.88 -31.96
C GLY A 3 23.65 86.54 -30.91
N ILE A 4 23.19 87.53 -30.13
CA ILE A 4 22.10 88.50 -30.41
C ILE A 4 20.76 87.90 -29.89
N ILE A 5 20.29 88.29 -28.68
CA ILE A 5 19.34 89.42 -28.37
C ILE A 5 17.87 88.93 -28.52
N GLU A 6 16.84 89.19 -27.71
CA GLU A 6 16.43 90.17 -26.65
C GLU A 6 15.30 89.46 -25.83
N ILE A 7 15.19 89.56 -24.49
CA ILE A 7 14.46 90.56 -23.66
C ILE A 7 12.92 90.55 -23.94
N HIS A 8 11.95 90.38 -23.02
CA HIS A 8 11.66 91.14 -21.77
C HIS A 8 10.68 90.40 -20.81
N SER A 9 11.02 90.48 -19.51
CA SER A 9 10.19 90.88 -18.33
C SER A 9 8.82 90.23 -18.07
N SER A 10 8.59 89.64 -16.90
CA SER A 10 8.36 90.32 -15.61
C SER A 10 8.14 89.21 -14.54
N GLY A 11 8.41 89.33 -13.25
CA GLY A 11 8.91 90.38 -12.39
C GLY A 11 9.07 89.80 -10.96
N TYR A 12 9.63 90.64 -10.07
CA TYR A 12 9.68 90.54 -8.61
C TYR A 12 10.72 89.62 -7.90
N PHE A 13 11.78 90.30 -7.46
CA PHE A 13 12.71 90.08 -6.34
C PHE A 13 12.03 90.26 -4.95
N PRO A 14 12.71 90.15 -3.77
CA PRO A 14 13.91 89.42 -3.26
C PRO A 14 13.63 88.80 -1.84
N PRO A 15 14.55 88.60 -0.85
CA PRO A 15 15.99 88.31 -0.81
C PRO A 15 16.39 87.06 0.03
N VAL A 16 17.65 86.62 -0.18
CA VAL A 16 18.55 85.77 0.66
C VAL A 16 18.86 86.55 1.99
N PRO A 17 19.40 86.04 3.13
CA PRO A 17 20.26 84.86 3.32
C PRO A 17 20.25 84.14 4.70
N ARG A 18 21.18 83.17 4.84
CA ARG A 18 21.76 82.60 6.08
C ARG A 18 20.86 81.74 6.97
N PHE A 19 21.21 80.45 7.12
CA PHE A 19 21.39 79.83 8.44
C PHE A 19 22.31 78.60 8.35
N ILE A 20 23.61 78.87 8.44
CA ILE A 20 24.58 77.99 9.10
C ILE A 20 24.39 78.28 10.60
N LEU A 21 23.59 77.48 11.31
CA LEU A 21 23.51 77.36 12.78
C LEU A 21 22.21 76.63 13.17
N LEU A 22 22.16 75.31 12.99
CA LEU A 22 21.22 74.42 13.72
C LEU A 22 21.62 72.94 13.60
N ALA A 23 22.91 72.67 13.34
CA ALA A 23 23.50 71.33 13.25
C ALA A 23 23.98 70.77 14.61
N LEU A 24 23.55 71.33 15.74
CA LEU A 24 24.10 70.98 17.07
C LEU A 24 23.06 70.91 18.21
N PHE A 25 21.76 70.81 17.91
CA PHE A 25 20.72 70.67 18.94
C PHE A 25 19.64 69.60 18.66
N TYR A 26 19.84 68.73 17.67
CA TYR A 26 18.98 67.56 17.39
C TYR A 26 19.76 66.22 17.35
N ILE A 27 20.93 66.18 18.00
CA ILE A 27 21.67 64.94 18.28
C ILE A 27 21.81 64.85 19.80
N LEU A 28 20.70 64.67 20.52
CA LEU A 28 20.72 64.29 21.95
C LEU A 28 19.37 63.85 22.54
N VAL A 29 18.45 63.24 21.77
CA VAL A 29 17.23 62.59 22.33
C VAL A 29 16.90 61.20 21.75
N PHE A 30 17.61 60.67 20.75
CA PHE A 30 17.35 59.31 20.24
C PHE A 30 18.26 58.22 20.85
N ALA A 31 18.47 58.26 22.17
CA ALA A 31 19.21 57.21 22.89
C ALA A 31 18.49 56.65 24.13
N ASN A 32 17.23 57.00 24.39
CA ASN A 32 16.50 56.52 25.58
C ASN A 32 15.00 56.27 25.34
N PHE A 33 14.63 55.42 24.37
CA PHE A 33 13.21 55.07 24.17
C PHE A 33 12.86 53.57 24.16
N GLY A 34 13.82 52.65 24.29
CA GLY A 34 13.49 51.22 24.43
C GLY A 34 12.91 50.84 25.80
N TRP A 35 13.36 51.51 26.87
CA TRP A 35 13.01 51.14 28.26
C TRP A 35 11.73 51.79 28.79
N ALA A 36 11.25 52.87 28.17
CA ALA A 36 10.08 53.62 28.65
C ALA A 36 8.73 52.99 28.26
N GLN A 37 8.69 52.18 27.19
CA GLN A 37 7.43 51.69 26.60
C GLN A 37 6.76 50.58 27.41
N TYR A 38 7.54 49.71 28.06
CA TYR A 38 7.02 48.55 28.80
C TYR A 38 7.04 48.73 30.33
N SER A 39 7.43 49.89 30.84
CA SER A 39 7.53 50.18 32.28
C SER A 39 6.20 50.09 33.06
N THR A 40 5.07 50.20 32.35
CA THR A 40 3.71 50.13 32.92
C THR A 40 3.11 48.71 32.94
N TRP A 41 3.83 47.72 32.42
CA TRP A 41 3.39 46.32 32.40
C TRP A 41 3.70 45.66 33.74
N LYS A 42 2.70 44.99 34.34
CA LYS A 42 2.86 44.39 35.68
C LYS A 42 3.84 43.22 35.71
N HIS A 43 3.91 42.48 34.60
CA HIS A 43 4.73 41.29 34.50
C HIS A 43 5.59 41.33 33.24
N SER A 44 6.80 40.81 33.36
CA SER A 44 7.71 40.58 32.24
C SER A 44 8.53 39.32 32.47
N GLY A 45 8.95 38.70 31.38
CA GLY A 45 9.70 37.45 31.38
C GLY A 45 10.73 37.43 30.25
N SER A 46 11.68 36.52 30.35
CA SER A 46 12.71 36.32 29.33
C SER A 46 12.63 34.88 28.82
N ILE A 47 12.64 34.72 27.50
CA ILE A 47 12.71 33.44 26.80
C ILE A 47 14.00 33.46 26.00
N TYR A 48 14.65 32.31 25.88
CA TYR A 48 15.90 32.19 25.12
C TYR A 48 15.72 31.29 23.90
N LEU A 49 16.25 31.75 22.76
CA LEU A 49 16.45 30.94 21.56
C LEU A 49 17.82 30.29 21.66
N LEU A 50 17.88 28.97 21.63
CA LEU A 50 19.11 28.19 21.75
C LEU A 50 19.41 27.52 20.41
N THR A 51 20.35 28.09 19.68
CA THR A 51 20.88 27.50 18.43
C THR A 51 22.23 26.83 18.64
N THR A 52 22.69 26.72 19.89
CA THR A 52 23.90 25.98 20.30
C THR A 52 23.68 24.47 20.22
N ALA A 53 24.75 23.69 20.44
CA ALA A 53 24.73 22.22 20.41
C ALA A 53 23.67 21.58 21.32
N GLU A 54 23.29 22.26 22.40
CA GLU A 54 22.28 21.78 23.35
C GLU A 54 20.83 22.11 22.95
N GLY A 55 20.65 23.00 21.97
CA GLY A 55 19.34 23.42 21.44
C GLY A 55 19.13 22.89 20.02
N ALA A 56 18.74 23.77 19.11
CA ALA A 56 18.53 23.40 17.70
C ALA A 56 19.83 23.04 16.96
N ASN A 57 21.01 23.41 17.49
CA ASN A 57 22.32 23.12 16.92
C ASN A 57 22.50 23.57 15.45
N LEU A 58 22.32 24.87 15.20
CA LEU A 58 22.56 25.45 13.88
C LEU A 58 24.06 25.72 13.66
N PRO A 59 24.59 25.62 12.43
CA PRO A 59 25.97 26.01 12.12
C PRO A 59 26.29 27.45 12.56
N VAL A 60 27.53 27.71 12.97
CA VAL A 60 27.98 29.05 13.42
C VAL A 60 27.81 30.14 12.34
N THR A 61 27.83 29.76 11.06
CA THR A 61 27.66 30.65 9.92
C THR A 61 26.19 30.96 9.60
N THR A 62 25.24 30.29 10.24
CA THR A 62 23.82 30.44 9.96
C THR A 62 23.29 31.79 10.47
N SER A 63 22.57 32.50 9.61
CA SER A 63 21.75 33.66 9.95
C SER A 63 20.42 33.55 9.21
N VAL A 64 19.32 33.45 9.97
CA VAL A 64 17.94 33.31 9.48
C VAL A 64 17.19 34.58 9.85
N LYS A 65 16.71 35.34 8.85
CA LYS A 65 16.08 36.65 9.06
C LYS A 65 14.57 36.60 8.97
N GLU A 66 13.87 37.45 9.72
CA GLU A 66 12.41 37.61 9.66
C GLU A 66 11.62 36.30 9.87
N PHE A 67 12.11 35.45 10.78
CA PHE A 67 11.61 34.10 11.01
C PHE A 67 10.36 34.11 11.92
N PRO A 68 9.24 33.49 11.51
CA PRO A 68 8.11 33.24 12.40
C PRO A 68 8.43 32.13 13.39
N LEU A 69 8.78 32.52 14.61
CA LEU A 69 9.10 31.63 15.71
C LEU A 69 7.84 31.20 16.44
N LEU A 70 7.62 29.90 16.59
CA LEU A 70 6.59 29.37 17.48
C LEU A 70 7.07 29.40 18.93
N VAL A 71 6.40 30.20 19.75
CA VAL A 71 6.52 30.27 21.20
C VAL A 71 5.36 29.52 21.83
N ARG A 72 5.68 28.56 22.71
CA ARG A 72 4.69 27.78 23.45
C ARG A 72 4.68 28.19 24.91
N LEU A 73 3.54 28.68 25.40
CA LEU A 73 3.37 28.94 26.81
C LEU A 73 2.70 27.75 27.49
N HIS A 74 3.10 27.48 28.72
CA HIS A 74 2.54 26.41 29.54
C HIS A 74 2.35 26.86 30.98
N LYS A 75 1.29 26.38 31.62
CA LYS A 75 0.91 26.73 33.01
C LYS A 75 1.99 26.50 34.05
N SER A 76 2.98 25.66 33.75
CA SER A 76 4.10 25.39 34.66
C SER A 76 5.10 26.55 34.78
N PHE A 77 5.07 27.52 33.86
CA PHE A 77 5.95 28.70 33.91
C PHE A 77 5.24 30.01 33.49
N PHE A 78 3.96 29.95 33.13
CA PHE A 78 3.15 31.11 32.78
C PHE A 78 1.77 31.00 33.46
N ASP A 79 1.44 31.98 34.31
CA ASP A 79 0.14 32.04 34.98
C ASP A 79 -0.89 32.74 34.09
N PHE A 80 -1.79 31.95 33.50
CA PHE A 80 -2.82 32.44 32.58
C PHE A 80 -3.84 33.38 33.24
N GLN A 81 -3.94 33.40 34.59
CA GLN A 81 -4.82 34.33 35.30
C GLN A 81 -4.27 35.76 35.35
N GLN A 82 -2.98 35.94 35.05
CA GLN A 82 -2.33 37.25 35.04
C GLN A 82 -2.49 37.99 33.70
N ALA A 83 -2.98 37.30 32.67
CA ALA A 83 -3.25 37.86 31.34
C ALA A 83 -4.77 37.95 31.10
N HIS A 84 -5.16 38.68 30.07
CA HIS A 84 -6.55 38.72 29.62
C HIS A 84 -7.02 37.34 29.11
N PRO A 85 -8.34 37.06 29.09
CA PRO A 85 -8.89 35.74 28.81
C PRO A 85 -8.49 35.12 27.46
N LYS A 86 -8.04 35.92 26.47
CA LYS A 86 -7.52 35.44 25.18
C LYS A 86 -6.09 35.92 24.90
N GLY A 87 -5.36 36.35 25.94
CA GLY A 87 -3.99 36.85 25.82
C GLY A 87 -3.86 38.21 25.12
N GLU A 88 -4.93 39.02 25.09
CA GLU A 88 -4.97 40.30 24.37
C GLU A 88 -3.88 41.28 24.83
N ASP A 89 -3.44 41.15 26.08
CA ASP A 89 -2.39 41.93 26.70
C ASP A 89 -1.03 41.21 26.64
N LEU A 90 -0.71 40.46 25.58
CA LEU A 90 0.68 39.97 25.39
C LEU A 90 1.50 40.94 24.54
N ARG A 91 2.78 41.15 24.88
CA ARG A 91 3.75 41.83 23.99
C ARG A 91 5.10 41.14 23.99
N PHE A 92 5.80 41.25 22.87
CA PHE A 92 7.14 40.70 22.68
C PHE A 92 8.13 41.79 22.25
N SER A 93 9.36 41.71 22.73
CA SER A 93 10.46 42.57 22.25
C SER A 93 11.80 41.83 22.20
N THR A 94 12.75 42.36 21.44
CA THR A 94 14.16 41.95 21.56
C THR A 94 14.74 42.41 22.90
N SER A 95 15.90 41.90 23.28
CA SER A 95 16.63 42.38 24.47
C SER A 95 16.99 43.88 24.42
N SER A 96 17.04 44.48 23.22
CA SER A 96 17.24 45.93 23.03
C SER A 96 15.96 46.75 23.09
N GLY A 97 14.80 46.11 23.29
CA GLY A 97 13.48 46.76 23.37
C GLY A 97 12.78 46.96 22.03
N GLN A 98 13.26 46.39 20.93
CA GLN A 98 12.55 46.46 19.65
C GLN A 98 11.28 45.61 19.70
N ILE A 99 10.13 46.21 19.39
CA ILE A 99 8.82 45.53 19.37
C ILE A 99 8.80 44.43 18.30
N LEU A 100 8.23 43.28 18.63
CA LEU A 100 8.06 42.15 17.72
C LEU A 100 6.58 41.92 17.43
N ALA A 101 6.25 41.78 16.16
CA ALA A 101 4.91 41.36 15.73
C ALA A 101 4.64 39.92 16.18
N TYR A 102 3.41 39.64 16.59
CA TYR A 102 3.00 38.32 17.05
C TYR A 102 1.57 37.98 16.62
N GLN A 103 1.26 36.68 16.64
CA GLN A 103 -0.07 36.12 16.42
C GLN A 103 -0.31 35.01 17.43
N ILE A 104 -1.40 35.12 18.17
CA ILE A 104 -1.92 34.05 19.02
C ILE A 104 -2.77 33.15 18.12
N GLU A 105 -2.27 31.93 17.86
CA GLU A 105 -3.01 30.91 17.11
C GLU A 105 -3.95 30.15 18.05
N GLU A 106 -3.44 29.70 19.20
CA GLU A 106 -4.21 29.00 20.21
C GLU A 106 -4.00 29.63 21.59
N TRP A 107 -5.11 29.87 22.30
CA TRP A 107 -5.10 30.27 23.70
C TRP A 107 -6.07 29.38 24.49
N ASN A 108 -5.51 28.45 25.26
CA ASN A 108 -6.29 27.45 25.99
C ASN A 108 -5.90 27.43 27.47
N PRO A 109 -6.42 28.36 28.29
CA PRO A 109 -6.10 28.43 29.71
C PRO A 109 -6.63 27.23 30.51
N LYS A 110 -7.64 26.52 29.99
CA LYS A 110 -8.20 25.31 30.63
C LYS A 110 -7.20 24.16 30.60
N GLU A 111 -6.59 23.91 29.43
CA GLU A 111 -5.49 22.94 29.31
C GLU A 111 -4.15 23.53 29.78
N GLY A 112 -4.08 24.85 29.94
CA GLY A 112 -2.91 25.59 30.42
C GLY A 112 -1.82 25.71 29.36
N LEU A 113 -2.20 25.91 28.10
CA LEU A 113 -1.30 26.02 26.95
C LEU A 113 -1.69 27.17 26.03
N ALA A 114 -0.70 27.70 25.31
CA ALA A 114 -0.92 28.63 24.20
C ALA A 114 0.17 28.47 23.12
N GLN A 115 -0.20 28.73 21.88
CA GLN A 115 0.66 28.69 20.69
C GLN A 115 0.70 30.11 20.10
N ILE A 116 1.88 30.73 20.08
CA ILE A 116 2.06 32.11 19.62
C ILE A 116 3.18 32.15 18.60
N TRP A 117 2.91 32.66 17.41
CA TRP A 117 3.92 32.98 16.42
C TRP A 117 4.48 34.37 16.66
N VAL A 118 5.80 34.52 16.70
CA VAL A 118 6.49 35.79 16.91
C VAL A 118 7.51 35.98 15.79
N ARG A 119 7.45 37.12 15.11
CA ARG A 119 8.38 37.41 14.01
C ARG A 119 9.71 37.91 14.55
N ILE A 120 10.76 37.11 14.38
CA ILE A 120 12.12 37.39 14.87
C ILE A 120 12.96 38.01 13.75
N PRO A 121 13.55 39.21 13.92
CA PRO A 121 14.32 39.88 12.87
C PRO A 121 15.54 39.08 12.40
N GLU A 122 16.25 38.43 13.33
CA GLU A 122 17.41 37.59 13.01
C GLU A 122 17.61 36.51 14.08
N ILE A 123 17.83 35.28 13.65
CA ILE A 123 18.28 34.14 14.46
C ILE A 123 19.66 33.71 13.92
N ARG A 124 20.67 33.70 14.79
CA ARG A 124 22.06 33.35 14.48
C ARG A 124 22.38 31.98 15.05
N GLY A 125 23.18 31.19 14.34
CA GLY A 125 23.59 29.86 14.77
C GLY A 125 24.67 29.88 15.84
N GLN A 126 24.69 28.86 16.71
CA GLN A 126 25.57 28.76 17.87
C GLN A 126 25.50 29.96 18.84
N VAL A 127 24.35 30.64 18.94
CA VAL A 127 24.14 31.79 19.83
C VAL A 127 22.92 31.55 20.71
N ARG A 128 22.92 32.14 21.90
CA ARG A 128 21.74 32.27 22.76
C ARG A 128 21.17 33.67 22.64
N GLN A 129 19.93 33.77 22.20
CA GLN A 129 19.27 35.07 21.97
C GLN A 129 18.11 35.23 22.92
N GLU A 130 18.08 36.35 23.65
CA GLU A 130 17.00 36.69 24.56
C GLU A 130 15.86 37.40 23.82
N ILE A 131 14.63 36.94 24.09
CA ILE A 131 13.36 37.58 23.72
C ILE A 131 12.61 37.90 25.01
N LYS A 132 12.09 39.13 25.13
CA LYS A 132 11.27 39.55 26.25
C LYS A 132 9.79 39.36 25.94
N ILE A 133 9.02 38.95 26.95
CA ILE A 133 7.56 38.88 26.93
C ILE A 133 7.00 39.75 28.06
N TYR A 134 5.88 40.44 27.83
CA TYR A 134 5.20 41.32 28.79
C TYR A 134 3.70 41.01 28.84
N TRP A 135 3.11 41.08 30.03
CA TRP A 135 1.67 40.86 30.26
C TRP A 135 1.15 41.54 31.54
N GLY A 136 -0.16 41.48 31.77
CA GLY A 136 -0.82 42.02 32.96
C GLY A 136 -1.14 43.51 32.89
N LYS A 137 -1.43 44.03 31.69
CA LYS A 137 -1.79 45.44 31.49
C LYS A 137 -3.30 45.56 31.18
N PRO A 138 -4.15 45.97 32.16
CA PRO A 138 -5.61 45.91 32.03
C PRO A 138 -6.22 46.75 30.90
N ASP A 139 -5.56 47.84 30.52
CA ASP A 139 -6.00 48.75 29.45
C ASP A 139 -5.36 48.42 28.08
N ALA A 140 -4.59 47.34 27.99
CA ALA A 140 -3.98 46.93 26.73
C ALA A 140 -5.04 46.43 25.72
N LYS A 141 -4.89 46.85 24.46
CA LYS A 141 -5.68 46.35 23.34
C LYS A 141 -5.03 45.10 22.75
N ASN A 142 -5.82 44.24 22.11
CA ASN A 142 -5.28 43.12 21.36
C ASN A 142 -4.43 43.61 20.17
N GLU A 143 -3.21 43.09 20.04
CA GLU A 143 -2.28 43.36 18.93
C GLU A 143 -1.87 42.07 18.17
N SER A 144 -2.52 40.93 18.46
CA SER A 144 -2.34 39.69 17.70
C SER A 144 -2.72 39.91 16.24
N ASN A 145 -1.78 39.66 15.32
CA ASN A 145 -1.95 39.92 13.90
C ASN A 145 -1.11 38.97 13.03
N GLY A 146 -1.76 37.95 12.44
CA GLY A 146 -1.09 36.98 11.56
C GLY A 146 -0.45 37.63 10.34
N SER A 147 -1.10 38.60 9.71
CA SER A 147 -0.55 39.30 8.54
C SER A 147 0.68 40.17 8.85
N ALA A 148 0.93 40.51 10.13
CA ALA A 148 2.17 41.17 10.54
C ALA A 148 3.33 40.17 10.69
N VAL A 149 3.02 38.93 11.08
CA VAL A 149 3.98 37.83 11.25
C VAL A 149 4.31 37.17 9.91
N PHE A 150 3.29 36.86 9.11
CA PHE A 150 3.34 36.15 7.85
C PHE A 150 2.93 37.08 6.70
N ASN A 151 3.88 37.56 5.91
CA ASN A 151 3.57 38.40 4.76
C ASN A 151 4.64 38.36 3.67
N ALA A 152 4.42 39.15 2.63
CA ALA A 152 5.31 39.21 1.48
C ALA A 152 6.75 39.61 1.83
N SER A 153 6.97 40.43 2.87
CA SER A 153 8.32 40.90 3.23
C SER A 153 9.24 39.81 3.80
N ASN A 154 8.67 38.73 4.37
CA ASN A 154 9.40 37.50 4.71
C ASN A 154 9.02 36.31 3.81
N GLY A 155 8.48 36.62 2.62
CA GLY A 155 8.32 35.70 1.50
C GLY A 155 7.02 34.89 1.48
N TYR A 156 6.16 34.97 2.49
CA TYR A 156 4.90 34.22 2.52
C TYR A 156 3.86 34.83 1.58
N VAL A 157 3.10 33.96 0.93
CA VAL A 157 1.90 34.34 0.17
C VAL A 157 0.64 33.65 0.67
N SER A 158 0.73 32.46 1.26
CA SER A 158 -0.39 31.87 1.99
C SER A 158 0.11 31.07 3.18
N VAL A 159 -0.61 31.14 4.30
CA VAL A 159 -0.34 30.42 5.54
C VAL A 159 -1.67 30.02 6.17
N TRP A 160 -1.87 28.72 6.36
CA TRP A 160 -3.04 28.18 7.05
C TRP A 160 -2.62 27.31 8.23
N HIS A 161 -3.12 27.65 9.42
CA HIS A 161 -3.00 26.84 10.63
C HIS A 161 -3.98 25.65 10.67
N MET A 162 -4.82 25.50 9.63
CA MET A 162 -5.71 24.35 9.44
C MET A 162 -6.75 24.12 10.57
N ASP A 163 -7.03 25.17 11.33
CA ASP A 163 -8.10 25.20 12.34
C ASP A 163 -9.51 25.27 11.70
N GLU A 164 -10.55 25.45 12.52
CA GLU A 164 -11.92 25.57 12.02
C GLU A 164 -12.19 26.86 11.22
N SER A 165 -11.38 27.91 11.42
CA SER A 165 -11.55 29.19 10.75
C SER A 165 -11.06 29.15 9.29
N LEU A 166 -10.05 28.31 9.01
CA LEU A 166 -9.42 28.17 7.69
C LEU A 166 -8.98 29.52 7.08
N ILE A 167 -8.56 30.45 7.94
CA ILE A 167 -8.08 31.77 7.54
C ILE A 167 -6.68 31.63 6.91
N ASP A 168 -6.47 32.30 5.78
CA ASP A 168 -5.13 32.55 5.26
C ASP A 168 -4.53 33.77 5.99
N GLU A 169 -3.51 33.56 6.81
CA GLU A 169 -2.92 34.62 7.62
C GLU A 169 -2.17 35.68 6.79
N ALA A 170 -1.71 35.32 5.58
CA ALA A 170 -1.19 36.29 4.62
C ALA A 170 -2.31 37.13 3.97
N CYS A 171 -3.57 36.84 4.29
CA CYS A 171 -4.79 37.53 3.84
C CYS A 171 -4.95 37.55 2.31
N THR A 172 -4.52 36.49 1.61
CA THR A 172 -4.59 36.44 0.15
C THR A 172 -5.75 35.63 -0.40
N LEU A 173 -6.21 34.60 0.33
CA LEU A 173 -7.19 33.64 -0.15
C LEU A 173 -8.24 33.27 0.91
N LYS A 174 -9.37 32.74 0.43
CA LYS A 174 -10.39 32.10 1.26
C LYS A 174 -10.56 30.66 0.81
N LEU A 175 -10.43 29.70 1.73
CA LEU A 175 -10.63 28.30 1.43
C LEU A 175 -12.12 27.95 1.47
N LYS A 176 -12.56 27.14 0.51
CA LYS A 176 -13.85 26.45 0.54
C LYS A 176 -13.64 25.02 1.01
N ASP A 177 -14.23 24.67 2.15
CA ASP A 177 -14.21 23.31 2.68
C ASP A 177 -15.27 22.42 2.03
N THR A 178 -14.87 21.22 1.65
CA THR A 178 -15.73 20.15 1.14
C THR A 178 -15.74 19.00 2.15
N GLY A 179 -16.32 19.22 3.33
CA GLY A 179 -16.65 18.17 4.28
C GLY A 179 -15.48 17.59 5.09
N THR A 180 -14.37 18.33 5.26
CA THR A 180 -13.32 17.92 6.21
C THR A 180 -13.81 18.10 7.66
N ARG A 181 -13.04 17.60 8.65
CA ARG A 181 -13.35 17.78 10.10
C ARG A 181 -12.12 18.20 10.90
N SER A 182 -12.35 18.83 12.05
CA SER A 182 -11.27 19.22 12.98
C SER A 182 -10.67 17.98 13.67
N THR A 183 -9.36 18.00 13.92
CA THR A 183 -8.63 16.96 14.66
C THR A 183 -7.40 17.58 15.35
N PRO A 184 -6.83 16.99 16.41
CA PRO A 184 -5.58 17.51 16.99
C PRO A 184 -4.45 17.57 15.97
N GLY A 185 -3.81 18.74 15.86
CA GLY A 185 -2.69 19.00 14.96
C GLY A 185 -1.32 18.76 15.61
N VAL A 186 -0.26 19.10 14.86
CA VAL A 186 1.09 19.26 15.41
C VAL A 186 1.16 20.57 16.19
N ILE A 187 0.44 21.58 15.72
CA ILE A 187 0.26 22.89 16.35
C ILE A 187 -1.24 23.16 16.33
N GLY A 188 -1.83 23.42 17.51
CA GLY A 188 -3.28 23.63 17.61
C GLY A 188 -4.12 22.49 17.02
N SER A 189 -5.06 22.85 16.15
CA SER A 189 -5.97 21.93 15.46
C SER A 189 -5.64 21.83 13.98
N ALA A 190 -5.73 20.63 13.42
CA ALA A 190 -5.56 20.31 12.01
C ALA A 190 -6.89 19.94 11.34
N ARG A 191 -6.85 19.70 10.03
CA ARG A 191 -7.98 19.11 9.27
C ARG A 191 -7.74 17.63 8.98
N TYR A 192 -8.77 16.82 9.22
CA TYR A 192 -8.85 15.43 8.81
C TYR A 192 -9.69 15.27 7.54
N PHE A 193 -9.20 14.43 6.63
CA PHE A 193 -9.76 14.12 5.32
C PHE A 193 -10.03 12.60 5.30
N SER A 194 -11.25 12.18 4.94
CA SER A 194 -11.62 10.76 4.82
C SER A 194 -11.68 10.27 3.37
N GLY A 195 -11.07 11.01 2.43
CA GLY A 195 -11.23 10.81 0.99
C GLY A 195 -12.52 11.44 0.47
N GLN A 196 -12.51 11.87 -0.79
CA GLN A 196 -13.57 12.66 -1.45
C GLN A 196 -13.89 14.02 -0.79
N GLN A 197 -13.12 14.40 0.23
CA GLN A 197 -13.22 15.67 0.94
C GLN A 197 -11.94 16.46 0.76
N GLY A 198 -12.03 17.79 0.66
CA GLY A 198 -10.84 18.62 0.64
C GLY A 198 -11.12 20.11 0.61
N LEU A 199 -10.05 20.89 0.48
CA LEU A 199 -10.12 22.34 0.53
C LEU A 199 -9.73 22.94 -0.82
N PHE A 200 -10.45 23.97 -1.22
CA PHE A 200 -10.24 24.66 -2.50
C PHE A 200 -9.99 26.16 -2.29
N GLY A 201 -8.87 26.67 -2.83
CA GLY A 201 -8.46 28.08 -2.66
C GLY A 201 -8.75 29.00 -3.84
N GLY A 202 -9.37 28.51 -4.92
CA GLY A 202 -9.74 29.32 -6.08
C GLY A 202 -9.02 28.94 -7.39
N GLU A 203 -9.53 29.45 -8.51
CA GLU A 203 -9.00 29.15 -9.86
C GLU A 203 -8.22 30.31 -10.51
N LYS A 204 -8.24 31.49 -9.89
CA LYS A 204 -7.70 32.74 -10.47
C LYS A 204 -6.75 33.44 -9.50
N ILE A 205 -5.78 32.69 -8.97
CA ILE A 205 -4.83 33.17 -7.98
C ILE A 205 -3.67 33.85 -8.71
N THR A 206 -3.66 35.19 -8.72
CA THR A 206 -2.62 35.99 -9.39
C THR A 206 -1.40 36.24 -8.48
N THR A 207 -1.54 35.98 -7.18
CA THR A 207 -0.52 36.23 -6.16
C THR A 207 0.50 35.10 -6.00
N TYR A 208 0.33 33.97 -6.68
CA TYR A 208 1.26 32.84 -6.54
C TYR A 208 2.51 33.01 -7.44
N PRO A 209 3.63 32.35 -7.09
CA PRO A 209 4.81 32.33 -7.95
C PRO A 209 4.46 31.84 -9.37
N SER A 210 5.16 32.34 -10.38
CA SER A 210 4.93 31.97 -11.78
C SER A 210 6.24 31.81 -12.55
N GLY A 211 6.17 31.24 -13.75
CA GLY A 211 7.33 30.88 -14.56
C GLY A 211 8.26 29.93 -13.79
N SER A 212 9.53 30.29 -13.74
CA SER A 212 10.60 29.61 -13.00
C SER A 212 11.04 30.37 -11.74
N SER A 213 10.17 31.22 -11.18
CA SER A 213 10.49 31.97 -9.96
C SER A 213 10.74 31.05 -8.76
N SER A 214 11.59 31.51 -7.83
CA SER A 214 11.87 30.76 -6.60
C SER A 214 10.61 30.62 -5.75
N GLN A 215 10.44 29.46 -5.10
CA GLN A 215 9.29 29.20 -4.24
C GLN A 215 9.56 28.12 -3.20
N SER A 216 8.70 28.08 -2.18
CA SER A 216 8.57 26.93 -1.27
C SER A 216 7.11 26.58 -1.03
N THR A 217 6.82 25.29 -0.93
CA THR A 217 5.50 24.74 -0.57
C THR A 217 5.69 23.73 0.55
N GLU A 218 4.94 23.85 1.65
CA GLU A 218 5.14 23.05 2.87
C GLU A 218 3.85 22.68 3.59
N ALA A 219 3.92 21.60 4.36
CA ALA A 219 2.89 21.16 5.29
C ALA A 219 3.44 20.20 6.34
N TRP A 220 2.72 20.07 7.44
CA TRP A 220 2.69 18.85 8.24
C TRP A 220 1.56 17.95 7.75
N PHE A 221 1.82 16.66 7.61
CA PHE A 221 0.79 15.71 7.18
C PHE A 221 0.95 14.36 7.89
N ARG A 222 -0.17 13.68 8.10
CA ARG A 222 -0.27 12.35 8.74
C ARG A 222 -1.14 11.44 7.90
N PRO A 223 -0.56 10.69 6.95
CA PRO A 223 -1.31 9.94 5.95
C PRO A 223 -1.78 8.59 6.50
N GLU A 224 -2.96 8.13 6.09
CA GLU A 224 -3.46 6.77 6.41
C GLU A 224 -3.45 5.84 5.20
N LYS A 225 -3.16 6.37 4.00
CA LYS A 225 -2.96 5.61 2.76
C LYS A 225 -2.02 6.30 1.78
N SER A 226 -1.47 5.54 0.85
CA SER A 226 -0.67 6.02 -0.30
C SER A 226 -1.53 6.41 -1.50
N ASN A 227 -0.88 6.84 -2.59
CA ASN A 227 -1.49 7.26 -3.86
C ASN A 227 -2.51 8.39 -3.69
N SER A 228 -2.09 9.46 -3.04
CA SER A 228 -2.93 10.65 -2.80
C SER A 228 -2.16 11.96 -2.99
N THR A 229 -2.91 13.05 -3.10
CA THR A 229 -2.38 14.42 -3.25
C THR A 229 -2.57 15.20 -1.95
N ILE A 230 -1.46 15.67 -1.38
CA ILE A 230 -1.45 16.45 -0.12
C ILE A 230 -1.81 17.90 -0.44
N ILE A 231 -1.07 18.52 -1.38
CA ILE A 231 -1.25 19.90 -1.84
C ILE A 231 -1.05 19.95 -3.35
N GLY A 232 -1.86 20.73 -4.05
CA GLY A 232 -1.62 21.03 -5.46
C GLY A 232 -1.88 22.49 -5.81
N TRP A 233 -1.00 23.10 -6.59
CA TRP A 233 -1.23 24.42 -7.18
C TRP A 233 -0.60 24.62 -8.56
N GLY A 234 -1.14 25.56 -9.34
CA GLY A 234 -0.76 25.80 -10.73
C GLY A 234 -1.86 25.41 -11.72
N ASN A 235 -1.51 24.91 -12.90
CA ASN A 235 -2.46 24.69 -14.00
C ASN A 235 -2.26 23.31 -14.65
N GLU A 236 -3.28 22.44 -14.66
CA GLU A 236 -3.23 21.22 -15.47
C GLU A 236 -3.21 21.58 -16.97
N GLY A 237 -2.38 20.89 -17.76
CA GLY A 237 -2.32 21.11 -19.22
C GLY A 237 -1.65 22.43 -19.64
N GLY A 238 -0.97 23.12 -18.73
CA GLY A 238 -0.24 24.37 -19.01
C GLY A 238 1.12 24.19 -19.72
N GLY A 239 1.48 22.95 -20.06
CA GLY A 239 2.78 22.54 -20.59
C GLY A 239 3.73 22.03 -19.50
N ARG A 240 4.93 21.59 -19.91
CA ARG A 240 5.95 21.06 -18.98
C ARG A 240 6.33 22.09 -17.90
N GLY A 241 6.21 21.74 -16.62
CA GLY A 241 6.55 22.62 -15.50
C GLY A 241 5.45 23.53 -15.00
N SER A 242 4.18 23.29 -15.36
CA SER A 242 3.07 24.23 -15.18
C SER A 242 2.43 24.26 -13.78
N LYS A 243 2.78 23.29 -12.92
CA LYS A 243 2.14 23.03 -11.62
C LYS A 243 3.13 22.50 -10.60
N ILE A 244 2.76 22.57 -9.33
CA ILE A 244 3.37 21.85 -8.21
C ILE A 244 2.28 21.00 -7.57
N ARG A 245 2.39 19.68 -7.67
CA ARG A 245 1.50 18.75 -6.98
C ARG A 245 2.31 17.82 -6.08
N MET A 246 2.16 18.00 -4.78
CA MET A 246 2.81 17.19 -3.77
C MET A 246 1.97 15.93 -3.52
N GLN A 247 2.52 14.78 -3.90
CA GLN A 247 1.86 13.49 -3.84
C GLN A 247 2.57 12.55 -2.88
N LEU A 248 1.79 11.75 -2.15
CA LEU A 248 2.26 10.53 -1.53
C LEU A 248 1.96 9.37 -2.47
N ARG A 249 2.99 8.77 -3.07
CA ARG A 249 2.87 7.63 -3.98
C ARG A 249 3.04 6.32 -3.24
N SER A 250 2.86 5.21 -3.94
CA SER A 250 3.10 3.86 -3.45
C SER A 250 4.42 3.28 -4.02
N PRO A 251 5.23 2.53 -3.24
CA PRO A 251 5.22 2.47 -1.77
C PRO A 251 5.24 3.87 -1.14
N PRO A 252 4.85 4.09 0.11
CA PRO A 252 4.58 5.44 0.64
C PRO A 252 5.81 6.36 0.52
N HIS A 253 5.92 7.19 -0.52
CA HIS A 253 7.04 8.11 -0.72
C HIS A 253 6.59 9.43 -1.36
N LEU A 254 7.34 10.50 -1.16
CA LEU A 254 7.01 11.82 -1.70
C LEU A 254 7.41 11.94 -3.17
N HIS A 255 6.47 12.44 -3.97
CA HIS A 255 6.68 12.83 -5.35
C HIS A 255 6.11 14.23 -5.58
N ILE A 256 6.93 15.14 -6.10
CA ILE A 256 6.47 16.43 -6.60
C ILE A 256 6.29 16.30 -8.11
N ASP A 257 5.03 16.27 -8.52
CA ASP A 257 4.64 16.28 -9.94
C ASP A 257 4.62 17.73 -10.43
N SER A 258 5.31 17.97 -11.55
CA SER A 258 5.30 19.26 -12.23
C SER A 258 5.20 19.11 -13.75
N ASP A 259 4.36 18.18 -14.23
CA ASP A 259 4.16 17.88 -15.64
C ASP A 259 5.49 17.53 -16.36
N PHE A 260 6.02 16.33 -16.11
CA PHE A 260 7.26 15.80 -16.71
C PHE A 260 8.55 16.53 -16.25
N SER A 261 8.50 17.16 -15.09
CA SER A 261 9.59 17.94 -14.49
C SER A 261 9.62 17.68 -12.98
N ASP A 262 9.80 16.42 -12.61
CA ASP A 262 9.42 15.96 -11.27
C ASP A 262 10.61 15.91 -10.30
N VAL A 263 10.30 15.85 -9.00
CA VAL A 263 11.26 15.58 -7.92
C VAL A 263 10.75 14.38 -7.12
N ASN A 264 11.61 13.40 -6.85
CA ASN A 264 11.29 12.22 -6.04
C ASN A 264 12.09 12.22 -4.74
N SER A 265 11.51 11.64 -3.70
CA SER A 265 12.22 11.13 -2.52
C SER A 265 12.08 9.61 -2.50
N ASP A 266 13.16 8.89 -2.19
CA ASP A 266 13.15 7.44 -2.02
C ASP A 266 12.80 7.02 -0.58
N THR A 267 12.65 8.00 0.33
CA THR A 267 12.40 7.75 1.75
C THR A 267 10.95 7.34 1.98
N LYS A 268 10.79 6.14 2.56
CA LYS A 268 9.48 5.60 2.95
C LYS A 268 8.87 6.42 4.08
N ILE A 269 7.64 6.86 3.88
CA ILE A 269 6.83 7.59 4.85
C ILE A 269 6.01 6.60 5.67
N PRO A 270 6.16 6.60 7.02
CA PRO A 270 5.27 5.81 7.86
C PRO A 270 3.84 6.34 7.78
N LEU A 271 2.88 5.44 7.54
CA LEU A 271 1.46 5.77 7.65
C LEU A 271 1.10 5.94 9.13
N GLY A 272 0.21 6.89 9.43
CA GLY A 272 -0.29 7.17 10.78
C GLY A 272 0.59 8.10 11.61
N GLU A 273 1.75 8.53 11.11
CA GLU A 273 2.69 9.42 11.79
C GLU A 273 2.78 10.80 11.13
N TRP A 274 2.99 11.85 11.94
CA TRP A 274 3.19 13.22 11.44
C TRP A 274 4.56 13.37 10.79
N THR A 275 4.57 13.86 9.56
CA THR A 275 5.79 14.20 8.81
C THR A 275 5.72 15.66 8.35
N HIS A 276 6.80 16.41 8.57
CA HIS A 276 6.97 17.75 8.00
C HIS A 276 7.59 17.62 6.61
N VAL A 277 6.99 18.24 5.60
CA VAL A 277 7.50 18.25 4.23
C VAL A 277 7.66 19.67 3.72
N VAL A 278 8.79 19.94 3.06
CA VAL A 278 9.03 21.19 2.34
C VAL A 278 9.55 20.86 0.94
N HIS A 279 8.88 21.38 -0.08
CA HIS A 279 9.41 21.44 -1.44
C HIS A 279 9.94 22.84 -1.73
N THR A 280 11.18 22.96 -2.17
CA THR A 280 11.77 24.24 -2.60
C THR A 280 12.17 24.18 -4.06
N TYR A 281 12.00 25.29 -4.78
CA TYR A 281 12.56 25.47 -6.11
C TYR A 281 13.32 26.78 -6.21
N GLU A 282 14.56 26.74 -6.69
CA GLU A 282 15.37 27.94 -6.99
C GLU A 282 16.37 27.63 -8.11
N LYS A 283 16.51 28.56 -9.07
CA LYS A 283 17.52 28.49 -10.14
C LYS A 283 17.56 27.14 -10.88
N GLY A 284 16.39 26.54 -11.11
CA GLY A 284 16.28 25.25 -11.80
C GLY A 284 16.51 24.02 -10.93
N GLN A 285 16.73 24.16 -9.62
CA GLN A 285 16.84 23.03 -8.68
C GLN A 285 15.57 22.88 -7.86
N GLY A 286 14.99 21.69 -7.90
CA GLY A 286 13.90 21.26 -7.03
C GLY A 286 14.44 20.37 -5.92
N LYS A 287 13.99 20.57 -4.68
CA LYS A 287 14.42 19.80 -3.52
C LYS A 287 13.24 19.46 -2.61
N ILE A 288 13.24 18.25 -2.07
CA ILE A 288 12.28 17.76 -1.07
C ILE A 288 13.03 17.59 0.24
N TYR A 289 12.50 18.19 1.29
CA TYR A 289 12.95 17.99 2.66
C TYR A 289 11.87 17.27 3.45
N LEU A 290 12.26 16.28 4.24
CA LEU A 290 11.39 15.62 5.22
C LEU A 290 11.98 15.83 6.61
N ASN A 291 11.16 16.24 7.56
CA ASN A 291 11.56 16.45 8.96
C ASN A 291 12.86 17.27 9.10
N GLY A 292 12.97 18.33 8.29
CA GLY A 292 14.12 19.24 8.30
C GLY A 292 15.35 18.78 7.50
N ARG A 293 15.35 17.58 6.91
CA ARG A 293 16.49 16.99 6.21
C ARG A 293 16.24 16.87 4.71
N LEU A 294 17.28 17.02 3.88
CA LEU A 294 17.19 16.88 2.43
C LEU A 294 17.07 15.39 2.07
N GLU A 295 16.02 15.01 1.34
CA GLU A 295 15.71 13.61 1.01
C GLU A 295 15.57 13.38 -0.50
N GLY A 296 15.30 14.43 -1.28
CA GLY A 296 15.16 14.33 -2.73
C GLY A 296 15.65 15.59 -3.43
N SER A 297 16.27 15.45 -4.59
CA SER A 297 16.63 16.60 -5.43
C SER A 297 16.68 16.23 -6.91
N SER A 298 16.30 17.18 -7.76
CA SER A 298 16.43 17.08 -9.21
C SER A 298 16.59 18.47 -9.83
N SER A 299 16.69 18.55 -11.16
CA SER A 299 16.75 19.82 -11.89
C SER A 299 15.52 19.98 -12.80
N PRO A 300 14.31 20.17 -12.23
CA PRO A 300 13.09 20.25 -13.00
C PRO A 300 13.01 21.58 -13.76
N ARG A 301 12.35 21.58 -14.92
CA ARG A 301 11.99 22.83 -15.61
C ARG A 301 10.60 23.26 -15.14
N LEU A 302 10.51 24.40 -14.45
CA LEU A 302 9.22 25.05 -14.13
C LEU A 302 8.90 26.20 -15.08
N ASP A 303 7.62 26.32 -15.44
CA ASP A 303 7.01 27.38 -16.24
C ASP A 303 5.53 27.56 -15.82
N ILE A 304 5.33 27.84 -14.54
CA ILE A 304 4.00 27.91 -13.93
C ILE A 304 3.22 29.10 -14.51
N LYS A 305 2.00 28.86 -14.99
CA LYS A 305 1.17 29.92 -15.57
C LYS A 305 0.47 30.75 -14.49
N ASN A 306 0.28 32.03 -14.80
CA ASN A 306 -0.51 32.96 -14.00
C ASN A 306 -1.80 33.30 -14.79
N PRO A 307 -2.98 33.21 -14.17
CA PRO A 307 -3.22 32.86 -12.76
C PRO A 307 -3.05 31.36 -12.48
N SER A 308 -2.83 31.04 -11.20
CA SER A 308 -2.76 29.67 -10.68
C SER A 308 -4.08 29.24 -10.02
N ARG A 309 -4.21 27.94 -9.77
CA ARG A 309 -5.28 27.31 -8.98
C ARG A 309 -4.68 26.63 -7.73
N PHE A 310 -5.48 26.34 -6.70
CA PHE A 310 -4.99 25.74 -5.44
C PHE A 310 -5.99 24.77 -4.79
N TRP A 311 -5.50 23.61 -4.34
CA TRP A 311 -6.24 22.62 -3.55
C TRP A 311 -5.36 21.99 -2.45
N ILE A 312 -6.02 21.57 -1.35
CA ILE A 312 -5.45 20.74 -0.29
C ILE A 312 -6.26 19.45 -0.20
N GLY A 313 -5.59 18.30 -0.08
CA GLY A 313 -6.19 16.97 0.00
C GLY A 313 -6.66 16.40 -1.35
N GLY A 314 -6.25 17.01 -2.47
CA GLY A 314 -6.65 16.58 -3.81
C GLY A 314 -6.17 17.50 -4.93
N TRP A 315 -6.67 17.24 -6.14
CA TRP A 315 -6.36 18.03 -7.34
C TRP A 315 -7.59 18.12 -8.25
N TYR A 316 -7.95 19.33 -8.71
CA TYR A 316 -9.12 19.56 -9.58
C TYR A 316 -10.41 18.90 -9.06
N HIS A 317 -10.70 19.10 -7.76
CA HIS A 317 -11.85 18.53 -7.05
C HIS A 317 -11.90 16.99 -6.98
N ASN A 318 -10.87 16.29 -7.46
CA ASN A 318 -10.64 14.90 -7.12
C ASN A 318 -9.85 14.83 -5.82
N TYR A 319 -10.57 14.68 -4.70
CA TYR A 319 -9.98 14.60 -3.37
C TYR A 319 -9.69 13.16 -3.00
N ASP A 320 -8.42 12.80 -3.00
CA ASP A 320 -7.94 11.45 -2.82
C ASP A 320 -7.19 11.25 -1.49
N TYR A 321 -6.85 12.31 -0.75
CA TYR A 321 -6.13 12.21 0.52
C TYR A 321 -6.98 11.65 1.65
N VAL A 322 -6.38 10.76 2.45
CA VAL A 322 -6.96 10.23 3.68
C VAL A 322 -5.93 10.36 4.80
N GLY A 323 -6.29 11.06 5.87
CA GLY A 323 -5.39 11.40 6.97
C GLY A 323 -5.58 12.84 7.45
N ALA A 324 -4.61 13.36 8.19
CA ALA A 324 -4.61 14.75 8.67
C ALA A 324 -3.57 15.63 7.95
N ILE A 325 -3.85 16.92 7.80
CA ILE A 325 -2.94 17.95 7.28
C ILE A 325 -3.00 19.19 8.18
N ASP A 326 -1.84 19.75 8.47
CA ASP A 326 -1.62 20.89 9.35
C ASP A 326 -0.58 21.85 8.75
N GLU A 327 -0.59 23.12 9.17
CA GLU A 327 0.44 24.13 8.85
C GLU A 327 0.81 24.25 7.36
N VAL A 328 -0.18 24.47 6.50
CA VAL A 328 0.05 24.57 5.04
C VAL A 328 0.57 25.96 4.68
N ARG A 329 1.72 26.04 3.98
CA ARG A 329 2.27 27.34 3.56
C ARG A 329 2.80 27.34 2.13
N ILE A 330 2.67 28.50 1.47
CA ILE A 330 3.28 28.81 0.17
C ILE A 330 4.08 30.09 0.28
N SER A 331 5.31 30.08 -0.25
CA SER A 331 6.24 31.21 -0.24
C SER A 331 6.80 31.50 -1.64
N ARG A 332 7.05 32.79 -1.95
CA ARG A 332 7.73 33.26 -3.18
C ARG A 332 9.26 33.26 -3.08
N VAL A 333 9.79 32.57 -2.08
CA VAL A 333 11.23 32.39 -1.86
C VAL A 333 11.51 30.91 -1.66
N ALA A 334 12.67 30.44 -2.09
CA ALA A 334 13.17 29.14 -1.68
C ALA A 334 13.74 29.25 -0.26
N ARG A 335 13.14 28.54 0.69
CA ARG A 335 13.66 28.48 2.07
C ARG A 335 15.00 27.74 2.04
N SER A 336 15.98 28.25 2.79
CA SER A 336 17.28 27.59 2.92
C SER A 336 17.17 26.30 3.73
N ALA A 337 18.14 25.40 3.59
CA ALA A 337 18.20 24.18 4.41
C ALA A 337 18.18 24.51 5.92
N ASP A 338 18.93 25.53 6.34
CA ASP A 338 18.95 26.00 7.73
C ASP A 338 17.58 26.52 8.20
N TRP A 339 16.85 27.24 7.35
CA TRP A 339 15.47 27.69 7.67
C TRP A 339 14.56 26.49 7.90
N ILE A 340 14.59 25.52 6.98
CA ILE A 340 13.69 24.36 6.99
C ILE A 340 13.99 23.45 8.19
N TYR A 341 15.27 23.24 8.50
CA TYR A 341 15.69 22.50 9.68
C TYR A 341 15.28 23.22 10.96
N LEU A 342 15.50 24.54 11.05
CA LEU A 342 15.09 25.34 12.21
C LEU A 342 13.57 25.33 12.42
N GLN A 343 12.81 25.41 11.32
CA GLN A 343 11.36 25.30 11.32
C GLN A 343 10.90 23.97 11.91
N TYR A 344 11.47 22.85 11.45
CA TYR A 344 11.17 21.54 12.02
C TYR A 344 11.54 21.45 13.52
N GLU A 345 12.75 21.88 13.89
CA GLU A 345 13.21 21.86 15.29
C GLU A 345 12.38 22.75 16.22
N ASN A 346 11.75 23.80 15.70
CA ASN A 346 10.85 24.68 16.44
C ASN A 346 9.41 24.14 16.51
N GLN A 347 8.92 23.53 15.43
CA GLN A 347 7.52 23.13 15.30
C GLN A 347 7.22 21.74 15.88
N LYS A 348 8.18 20.81 15.89
CA LYS A 348 7.93 19.47 16.47
C LYS A 348 7.52 19.57 17.96
N PRO A 349 6.69 18.66 18.49
CA PRO A 349 6.24 18.72 19.89
C PRO A 349 7.36 18.76 20.94
N THR A 350 8.49 18.11 20.64
CA THR A 350 9.71 18.06 21.48
C THR A 350 10.76 19.09 21.04
N GLN A 351 10.32 20.28 20.66
CA GLN A 351 11.16 21.35 20.13
C GLN A 351 12.35 21.70 21.03
N THR A 352 13.51 21.98 20.44
CA THR A 352 14.76 22.26 21.17
C THR A 352 15.17 23.73 21.10
N LEU A 353 14.52 24.55 20.26
CA LEU A 353 14.92 25.92 19.97
C LEU A 353 14.55 26.93 21.07
N VAL A 354 13.32 26.91 21.55
CA VAL A 354 12.76 27.94 22.43
C VAL A 354 12.71 27.44 23.86
N GLY A 355 13.22 28.21 24.82
CA GLY A 355 13.14 27.93 26.25
C GLY A 355 11.79 28.25 26.90
N PRO A 356 11.61 27.93 28.20
CA PRO A 356 10.49 28.47 28.97
C PRO A 356 10.73 29.96 29.28
N ILE A 357 9.73 30.60 29.89
CA ILE A 357 9.99 31.86 30.61
C ILE A 357 10.92 31.53 31.79
N VAL A 358 12.10 32.15 31.80
CA VAL A 358 13.12 31.89 32.83
C VAL A 358 12.57 32.27 34.21
N GLN A 359 12.47 31.27 35.09
CA GLN A 359 12.05 31.46 36.48
C GLN A 359 13.19 32.08 37.30
N SER A 360 12.85 32.87 38.31
CA SER A 360 13.84 33.40 39.25
C SER A 360 14.42 32.31 40.16
N GLY A 361 15.58 32.58 40.75
CA GLY A 361 16.31 31.65 41.62
C GLY A 361 17.44 30.91 40.90
N ASN A 362 18.13 30.04 41.63
CA ASN A 362 19.28 29.26 41.15
C ASN A 362 19.24 27.77 41.58
N VAL A 363 18.14 27.36 42.24
CA VAL A 363 17.93 25.98 42.68
C VAL A 363 17.73 25.09 41.47
N PHE A 364 18.42 23.94 41.48
CA PHE A 364 18.23 22.87 40.52
C PHE A 364 18.01 21.54 41.24
N ARG A 365 16.76 21.09 41.31
CA ARG A 365 16.39 19.86 42.01
C ARG A 365 15.14 19.24 41.41
N VAL A 366 15.09 17.91 41.41
CA VAL A 366 13.95 17.11 40.97
C VAL A 366 13.31 16.40 42.17
N PHE A 367 11.98 16.31 42.16
CA PHE A 367 11.17 15.61 43.15
C PHE A 367 10.11 14.73 42.48
N PRO A 368 10.01 13.43 42.83
CA PRO A 368 11.00 12.66 43.58
C PRO A 368 12.30 12.46 42.79
N ASN A 369 13.43 12.22 43.46
CA ASN A 369 14.73 11.99 42.80
C ASN A 369 14.90 10.56 42.24
N GLU A 370 13.95 9.68 42.50
CA GLU A 370 13.75 8.38 41.86
C GLU A 370 12.25 8.13 41.73
N ILE A 371 11.85 7.34 40.74
CA ILE A 371 10.46 7.02 40.45
C ILE A 371 10.27 5.53 40.63
N HIS A 372 9.42 5.16 41.59
CA HIS A 372 8.98 3.80 41.82
C HIS A 372 7.46 3.78 41.65
N VAL A 373 6.98 3.17 40.58
CA VAL A 373 5.56 3.15 40.25
C VAL A 373 5.12 1.79 39.76
N GLN A 374 3.85 1.48 39.96
CA GLN A 374 3.23 0.34 39.31
C GLN A 374 2.86 0.71 37.88
N GLU A 375 2.99 -0.27 36.99
CA GLU A 375 2.45 -0.22 35.64
C GLU A 375 0.99 0.30 35.61
N GLY A 376 0.67 1.11 34.60
CA GLY A 376 -0.66 1.72 34.42
C GLY A 376 -0.94 2.93 35.33
N THR A 377 -0.05 3.24 36.28
CA THR A 377 -0.18 4.40 37.17
C THR A 377 0.69 5.58 36.70
N THR A 378 0.45 6.76 37.30
CA THR A 378 1.19 7.98 36.97
C THR A 378 2.00 8.44 38.18
N ALA A 379 3.29 8.71 37.99
CA ALA A 379 4.08 9.52 38.91
C ALA A 379 4.18 10.95 38.39
N ASN A 380 3.90 11.92 39.25
CA ASN A 380 4.15 13.32 38.92
C ASN A 380 5.55 13.71 39.34
N ILE A 381 6.35 14.17 38.38
CA ILE A 381 7.70 14.65 38.61
C ILE A 381 7.66 16.17 38.56
N ARG A 382 8.26 16.81 39.55
CA ARG A 382 8.44 18.26 39.58
C ARG A 382 9.91 18.61 39.57
N VAL A 383 10.25 19.71 38.93
CA VAL A 383 11.58 20.29 38.96
C VAL A 383 11.52 21.74 39.41
N GLU A 384 12.43 22.09 40.31
CA GLU A 384 12.86 23.46 40.54
C GLU A 384 14.11 23.71 39.70
N ALA A 385 14.05 24.63 38.76
CA ALA A 385 15.15 24.96 37.86
C ALA A 385 15.22 26.47 37.61
N GLY A 386 15.18 27.27 38.69
CA GLY A 386 15.31 28.72 38.61
C GLY A 386 16.59 29.11 37.88
N GLY A 387 16.51 30.02 36.91
CA GLY A 387 17.60 30.46 36.04
C GLY A 387 17.84 29.60 34.80
N ALA A 388 17.17 28.45 34.65
CA ALA A 388 17.33 27.60 33.47
C ALA A 388 16.70 28.25 32.24
N GLN A 389 17.46 28.29 31.15
CA GLN A 389 17.04 28.79 29.83
C GLN A 389 16.38 27.72 28.97
N LYS A 390 16.54 26.43 29.30
CA LYS A 390 15.93 25.29 28.61
C LYS A 390 15.92 24.07 29.50
N LEU A 391 14.86 23.27 29.41
CA LEU A 391 14.78 21.96 30.06
C LEU A 391 14.57 20.88 28.99
N ILE A 392 15.34 19.81 29.06
CA ILE A 392 15.20 18.66 28.16
C ILE A 392 15.08 17.40 29.00
N TRP A 393 13.94 16.72 28.89
CA TRP A 393 13.68 15.44 29.51
C TRP A 393 14.02 14.32 28.53
N ILE A 394 14.96 13.46 28.91
CA ILE A 394 15.48 12.38 28.09
C ILE A 394 15.20 11.07 28.80
N GLU A 395 14.53 10.15 28.12
CA GLU A 395 14.45 8.76 28.53
C GLU A 395 15.64 7.99 27.97
N LYS A 396 16.34 7.24 28.84
CA LYS A 396 17.42 6.32 28.49
C LYS A 396 16.98 4.91 28.82
N ARG A 397 16.62 4.13 27.79
CA ARG A 397 16.12 2.76 27.92
C ARG A 397 16.75 1.87 26.85
N ASN A 398 17.27 0.71 27.24
CA ASN A 398 17.88 -0.29 26.34
C ASN A 398 18.95 0.29 25.38
N GLY A 399 19.82 1.17 25.89
CA GLY A 399 20.90 1.80 25.10
C GLY A 399 20.43 2.85 24.09
N LYS A 400 19.14 3.22 24.09
CA LYS A 400 18.58 4.30 23.26
C LYS A 400 18.21 5.50 24.14
N GLU A 401 18.47 6.69 23.63
CA GLU A 401 18.04 7.95 24.23
C GLU A 401 16.89 8.55 23.40
N ARG A 402 15.87 9.06 24.07
CA ARG A 402 14.73 9.74 23.44
C ARG A 402 14.33 10.97 24.24
N VAL A 403 14.24 12.12 23.60
CA VAL A 403 13.63 13.31 24.21
C VAL A 403 12.13 13.06 24.35
N VAL A 404 11.60 13.10 25.58
CA VAL A 404 10.18 12.84 25.89
C VAL A 404 9.38 14.12 26.11
N ALA A 405 10.04 15.18 26.59
CA ALA A 405 9.43 16.48 26.78
C ALA A 405 10.51 17.56 26.85
N THR A 406 10.12 18.79 26.58
CA THR A 406 10.96 19.97 26.81
C THR A 406 10.18 21.00 27.62
N ASP A 407 10.88 21.77 28.44
CA ASP A 407 10.37 22.96 29.14
C ASP A 407 9.17 22.71 30.07
N ARG A 408 9.03 21.47 30.55
CA ARG A 408 8.04 21.07 31.56
C ARG A 408 8.69 21.12 32.94
N PHE A 409 8.13 21.95 33.82
CA PHE A 409 8.53 21.99 35.24
C PHE A 409 7.74 21.00 36.10
N GLU A 410 6.61 20.52 35.57
CA GLU A 410 5.89 19.36 36.08
C GLU A 410 5.60 18.46 34.89
N LEU A 411 5.99 17.18 35.01
CA LEU A 411 5.86 16.20 33.94
C LEU A 411 5.25 14.92 34.54
N PRO A 412 4.04 14.53 34.13
CA PRO A 412 3.52 13.22 34.48
C PRO A 412 4.32 12.14 33.74
N PHE A 413 4.92 11.23 34.49
CA PHE A 413 5.38 9.95 33.97
C PHE A 413 4.25 8.94 34.09
N VAL A 414 3.63 8.62 32.95
CA VAL A 414 2.66 7.54 32.86
C VAL A 414 3.44 6.24 32.65
N ALA A 415 3.38 5.33 33.62
CA ALA A 415 3.99 4.03 33.52
C ALA A 415 3.23 3.19 32.48
N GLY A 416 3.74 3.17 31.25
CA GLY A 416 3.24 2.29 30.22
C GLY A 416 3.42 0.81 30.59
N ARG A 417 2.83 -0.06 29.77
CA ARG A 417 2.93 -1.50 29.97
C ARG A 417 4.37 -2.00 29.90
N VAL A 418 4.74 -2.96 30.76
CA VAL A 418 6.10 -3.53 30.85
C VAL A 418 6.03 -5.06 30.94
N ARG A 419 7.09 -5.75 30.49
CA ARG A 419 7.23 -7.20 30.65
C ARG A 419 8.17 -7.47 31.81
N GLY A 420 7.64 -7.93 32.93
CA GLY A 420 8.33 -7.96 34.22
C GLY A 420 8.72 -6.56 34.72
N ASP A 421 9.32 -6.52 35.91
CA ASP A 421 9.82 -5.26 36.47
C ASP A 421 10.86 -4.64 35.54
N ALA A 422 10.64 -3.39 35.16
CA ALA A 422 11.52 -2.64 34.28
C ALA A 422 12.29 -1.57 35.07
N ALA A 423 13.59 -1.49 34.84
CA ALA A 423 14.44 -0.43 35.36
C ALA A 423 15.12 0.30 34.21
N PHE A 424 15.03 1.63 34.21
CA PHE A 424 15.69 2.49 33.24
C PHE A 424 15.95 3.86 33.87
N GLN A 425 16.52 4.80 33.10
CA GLN A 425 16.88 6.12 33.61
C GLN A 425 16.14 7.20 32.84
N TRP A 426 15.61 8.17 33.55
CA TRP A 426 15.31 9.47 32.98
C TRP A 426 16.45 10.42 33.30
N GLU A 427 16.70 11.36 32.40
CA GLU A 427 17.72 12.38 32.56
C GLU A 427 17.08 13.74 32.28
N LEU A 428 17.15 14.62 33.27
CA LEU A 428 16.79 16.02 33.09
C LEU A 428 18.06 16.82 32.85
N LYS A 429 18.17 17.43 31.66
CA LYS A 429 19.19 18.45 31.36
C LYS A 429 18.57 19.84 31.48
N ALA A 430 19.16 20.67 32.33
CA ALA A 430 18.84 22.09 32.45
C ALA A 430 20.01 22.93 31.96
N ILE A 431 19.74 23.79 30.97
CA ILE A 431 20.76 24.61 30.32
C ILE A 431 20.70 26.02 30.92
N TYR A 432 21.79 26.44 31.55
CA TYR A 432 21.98 27.75 32.17
C TYR A 432 22.95 28.59 31.34
N PRO A 433 22.97 29.93 31.46
CA PRO A 433 23.84 30.81 30.67
C PRO A 433 25.30 30.35 30.56
N ASP A 434 25.84 29.82 31.65
CA ASP A 434 27.25 29.51 31.88
C ASP A 434 27.55 28.01 32.03
N GLN A 435 26.52 27.16 32.19
CA GLN A 435 26.70 25.73 32.48
C GLN A 435 25.50 24.89 32.07
N ILE A 436 25.68 23.57 32.01
CA ILE A 436 24.60 22.60 31.87
C ILE A 436 24.58 21.77 33.14
N LYS A 437 23.44 21.71 33.82
CA LYS A 437 23.23 20.82 34.96
C LYS A 437 22.39 19.65 34.54
N THR A 438 22.76 18.46 34.99
CA THR A 438 22.06 17.22 34.64
C THR A 438 21.72 16.45 35.91
N ILE A 439 20.50 15.92 36.00
CA ILE A 439 20.08 14.98 37.05
C ILE A 439 19.61 13.70 36.37
N SER A 440 20.17 12.57 36.80
CA SER A 440 19.65 11.24 36.47
C SER A 440 18.63 10.83 37.51
N ILE A 441 17.50 10.31 37.05
CA ILE A 441 16.34 9.91 37.84
C ILE A 441 16.12 8.43 37.54
N PRO A 442 16.48 7.53 38.47
CA PRO A 442 16.17 6.12 38.32
C PRO A 442 14.66 5.93 38.23
N VAL A 443 14.21 5.15 37.23
CA VAL A 443 12.81 4.78 37.08
C VAL A 443 12.69 3.28 37.19
N LYS A 444 11.88 2.83 38.14
CA LYS A 444 11.46 1.45 38.32
C LYS A 444 9.96 1.36 38.11
N VAL A 445 9.56 0.60 37.10
CA VAL A 445 8.17 0.25 36.86
C VAL A 445 7.99 -1.19 37.32
N GLN A 446 7.19 -1.39 38.35
CA GLN A 446 6.80 -2.71 38.80
C GLN A 446 5.67 -3.22 37.90
N GLU A 447 5.82 -4.44 37.36
CA GLU A 447 4.74 -5.08 36.59
C GLU A 447 3.54 -5.31 37.51
N ALA A 448 2.36 -4.88 37.06
CA ALA A 448 1.10 -5.08 37.78
C ALA A 448 0.13 -5.94 36.97
N THR A 449 0.26 -5.90 35.65
CA THR A 449 -0.58 -6.64 34.70
C THR A 449 0.28 -7.69 34.00
N PRO A 450 0.10 -8.99 34.32
CA PRO A 450 0.90 -10.03 33.68
C PRO A 450 0.59 -10.11 32.17
N GLU A 451 1.62 -10.33 31.36
CA GLU A 451 1.45 -10.61 29.93
C GLU A 451 0.85 -12.01 29.69
N PRO A 452 0.22 -12.25 28.54
CA PRO A 452 -0.33 -13.57 28.21
C PRO A 452 0.76 -14.64 28.23
N VAL A 453 0.59 -15.66 29.06
CA VAL A 453 1.41 -16.89 29.04
C VAL A 453 0.56 -17.99 28.47
N PHE A 454 0.97 -18.55 27.35
CA PHE A 454 0.16 -19.52 26.63
C PHE A 454 1.00 -20.55 25.91
N GLN A 455 0.35 -21.61 25.47
CA GLN A 455 0.92 -22.58 24.53
C GLN A 455 -0.09 -22.82 23.41
N LEU A 456 0.40 -22.97 22.19
CA LEU A 456 -0.44 -23.37 21.08
C LEU A 456 -0.77 -24.86 21.16
N GLN A 457 -2.04 -25.18 20.95
CA GLN A 457 -2.54 -26.55 20.91
C GLN A 457 -3.10 -26.87 19.53
N SER A 458 -2.60 -27.94 18.93
CA SER A 458 -3.17 -28.59 17.75
C SER A 458 -2.63 -30.01 17.61
N VAL A 459 -3.05 -30.72 16.57
CA VAL A 459 -2.48 -32.01 16.19
C VAL A 459 -1.06 -31.81 15.65
N ALA A 460 -0.13 -32.72 15.99
CA ALA A 460 1.24 -32.69 15.44
C ALA A 460 1.29 -33.16 13.98
N ASN A 461 0.37 -34.05 13.60
CA ASN A 461 0.26 -34.63 12.27
C ASN A 461 -1.15 -34.36 11.70
N TRP A 462 -1.21 -33.93 10.45
CA TRP A 462 -2.46 -33.62 9.76
C TRP A 462 -2.49 -34.23 8.36
N ASN A 463 -3.64 -34.77 7.95
CA ASN A 463 -3.82 -35.29 6.60
C ASN A 463 -4.02 -34.19 5.54
N GLY A 464 -4.10 -32.92 5.94
CA GLY A 464 -4.29 -31.78 5.05
C GLY A 464 -5.70 -31.64 4.48
N ARG A 465 -6.68 -32.44 4.94
CA ARG A 465 -8.07 -32.47 4.42
C ARG A 465 -9.11 -32.27 5.49
N ASP A 466 -8.91 -32.85 6.66
CA ASP A 466 -9.82 -32.66 7.79
C ASP A 466 -9.67 -31.24 8.33
N ARG A 467 -10.77 -30.63 8.75
CA ARG A 467 -10.71 -29.32 9.41
C ARG A 467 -10.08 -29.51 10.80
N ILE A 468 -9.00 -28.77 11.08
CA ILE A 468 -8.37 -28.74 12.40
C ILE A 468 -8.33 -27.30 12.93
N GLU A 469 -8.30 -27.17 14.26
CA GLU A 469 -8.18 -25.88 14.92
C GLU A 469 -6.83 -25.79 15.63
N VAL A 470 -6.27 -24.58 15.65
CA VAL A 470 -5.14 -24.20 16.48
C VAL A 470 -5.65 -23.16 17.44
N VAL A 471 -5.53 -23.45 18.73
CA VAL A 471 -6.04 -22.60 19.81
C VAL A 471 -4.93 -22.26 20.78
N ALA A 472 -5.02 -21.09 21.40
CA ALA A 472 -4.12 -20.71 22.48
C ALA A 472 -4.67 -21.21 23.82
N ASN A 473 -3.91 -22.04 24.52
CA ASN A 473 -4.20 -22.39 25.91
C ASN A 473 -3.55 -21.35 26.83
N ILE A 474 -4.33 -20.36 27.26
CA ILE A 474 -3.87 -19.27 28.13
C ILE A 474 -3.74 -19.79 29.57
N GLN A 475 -2.52 -19.94 30.05
CA GLN A 475 -2.21 -20.56 31.35
C GLN A 475 -2.46 -19.63 32.54
N ASN A 476 -2.34 -18.32 32.34
CA ASN A 476 -2.47 -17.30 33.41
C ASN A 476 -3.73 -16.41 33.26
N SER A 477 -4.80 -16.94 32.68
CA SER A 477 -6.04 -16.19 32.40
C SER A 477 -6.66 -15.55 33.66
N LEU A 478 -6.74 -16.28 34.78
CA LEU A 478 -7.28 -15.77 36.05
C LEU A 478 -6.45 -14.60 36.60
N ALA A 479 -5.12 -14.64 36.46
CA ALA A 479 -4.24 -13.57 36.91
C ALA A 479 -4.46 -12.29 36.06
N MET A 480 -4.58 -12.44 34.74
CA MET A 480 -4.90 -11.32 33.85
C MET A 480 -6.30 -10.75 34.11
N GLU A 481 -7.30 -11.60 34.37
CA GLU A 481 -8.66 -11.17 34.70
C GLU A 481 -8.70 -10.38 36.02
N THR A 482 -7.99 -10.85 37.03
CA THR A 482 -7.84 -10.14 38.32
C THR A 482 -7.20 -8.76 38.13
N ALA A 483 -6.28 -8.63 37.17
CA ALA A 483 -5.64 -7.37 36.80
C ALA A 483 -6.47 -6.51 35.82
N GLY A 484 -7.68 -6.95 35.42
CA GLY A 484 -8.55 -6.22 34.48
C GLY A 484 -8.08 -6.25 33.01
N ALA A 485 -7.18 -7.16 32.65
CA ALA A 485 -6.56 -7.25 31.32
C ALA A 485 -6.96 -8.53 30.57
N ASN A 486 -8.24 -8.89 30.64
CA ASN A 486 -8.80 -10.09 30.00
C ASN A 486 -9.04 -9.93 28.49
N LYS A 487 -8.96 -8.72 27.94
CA LYS A 487 -9.10 -8.46 26.50
C LYS A 487 -7.78 -8.71 25.78
N LEU A 488 -7.74 -9.75 24.96
CA LEU A 488 -6.56 -10.14 24.18
C LEU A 488 -6.69 -9.71 22.71
N ASN A 489 -5.58 -9.23 22.15
CA ASN A 489 -5.40 -8.95 20.73
C ASN A 489 -4.61 -10.10 20.10
N TYR A 490 -5.19 -10.75 19.09
CA TYR A 490 -4.63 -11.94 18.44
C TYR A 490 -4.09 -11.59 17.05
N ARG A 491 -2.84 -11.99 16.77
CA ARG A 491 -2.20 -11.84 15.47
C ARG A 491 -1.64 -13.19 15.00
N TRP A 492 -2.37 -13.85 14.13
CA TRP A 492 -2.00 -15.15 13.57
C TRP A 492 -1.18 -14.99 12.29
N THR A 493 -0.14 -15.82 12.14
CA THR A 493 0.65 -15.93 10.91
C THR A 493 0.84 -17.40 10.55
N VAL A 494 0.71 -17.70 9.25
CA VAL A 494 0.84 -19.05 8.69
C VAL A 494 1.88 -19.03 7.58
N SER A 495 2.86 -19.92 7.66
CA SER A 495 3.94 -20.02 6.68
C SER A 495 4.36 -21.47 6.39
N GLY A 496 5.23 -21.66 5.40
CA GLY A 496 5.60 -22.97 4.88
C GLY A 496 4.79 -23.33 3.63
N ILE A 497 4.16 -24.51 3.63
CA ILE A 497 3.31 -24.98 2.52
C ILE A 497 2.00 -24.19 2.42
N ALA A 498 1.41 -24.13 1.23
CA ALA A 498 0.15 -23.42 1.03
C ALA A 498 -0.98 -24.08 1.83
N THR A 499 -1.65 -23.26 2.65
CA THR A 499 -2.72 -23.73 3.55
C THR A 499 -3.89 -22.77 3.51
N THR A 500 -5.05 -23.27 3.12
CA THR A 500 -6.32 -22.55 3.24
C THR A 500 -6.77 -22.57 4.69
N HIS A 501 -7.00 -21.38 5.23
CA HIS A 501 -7.31 -21.19 6.63
C HIS A 501 -8.30 -20.05 6.83
N GLU A 502 -8.87 -19.99 8.02
CA GLU A 502 -9.74 -18.92 8.49
C GLU A 502 -9.22 -18.45 9.85
N ILE A 503 -8.90 -17.17 9.94
CA ILE A 503 -8.52 -16.54 11.20
C ILE A 503 -9.80 -16.09 11.89
N ARG A 504 -10.04 -16.61 13.09
CA ARG A 504 -10.91 -16.01 14.09
C ARG A 504 -10.03 -15.39 15.16
N SER A 505 -10.60 -14.54 16.02
CA SER A 505 -9.82 -13.91 17.09
C SER A 505 -9.12 -14.96 17.94
N ASP A 506 -9.87 -15.83 18.60
CA ASP A 506 -9.37 -16.82 19.58
C ASP A 506 -8.74 -18.09 18.98
N ARG A 507 -8.88 -18.30 17.67
CA ARG A 507 -8.46 -19.55 17.02
C ARG A 507 -8.12 -19.37 15.54
N LEU A 508 -7.20 -20.21 15.08
CA LEU A 508 -6.91 -20.40 13.67
C LEU A 508 -7.53 -21.71 13.21
N ILE A 509 -8.33 -21.67 12.14
CA ILE A 509 -8.95 -22.85 11.56
C ILE A 509 -8.19 -23.20 10.29
N LEU A 510 -7.51 -24.35 10.26
CA LEU A 510 -6.92 -24.88 9.05
C LEU A 510 -7.95 -25.75 8.34
N LYS A 511 -8.30 -25.36 7.11
CA LYS A 511 -9.32 -26.05 6.30
C LYS A 511 -8.69 -27.08 5.38
N ARG A 512 -7.56 -26.73 4.76
CA ARG A 512 -6.89 -27.59 3.78
C ARG A 512 -5.42 -27.21 3.60
N ALA A 513 -4.55 -28.20 3.52
CA ALA A 513 -3.20 -28.05 2.99
C ALA A 513 -3.16 -28.44 1.52
N HIS A 514 -2.37 -27.71 0.73
CA HIS A 514 -2.23 -27.95 -0.71
C HIS A 514 -0.95 -28.69 -1.09
N ASN A 515 -0.14 -29.11 -0.11
CA ASN A 515 1.04 -29.95 -0.31
C ASN A 515 1.30 -30.80 0.95
N SER A 516 2.19 -31.78 0.86
CA SER A 516 2.83 -32.39 2.04
C SER A 516 4.04 -31.57 2.47
N GLY A 517 4.33 -31.53 3.76
CA GLY A 517 5.43 -30.74 4.31
C GLY A 517 5.11 -30.20 5.70
N VAL A 518 5.73 -29.09 6.08
CA VAL A 518 5.53 -28.45 7.38
C VAL A 518 4.75 -27.15 7.22
N VAL A 519 3.72 -26.98 8.04
CA VAL A 519 3.04 -25.70 8.27
C VAL A 519 3.58 -25.12 9.58
N ASN A 520 4.09 -23.90 9.53
CA ASN A 520 4.50 -23.15 10.72
C ASN A 520 3.40 -22.16 11.07
N ILE A 521 2.96 -22.18 12.31
CA ILE A 521 1.93 -21.30 12.83
C ILE A 521 2.54 -20.51 13.97
N ASN A 522 2.52 -19.19 13.86
CA ASN A 522 2.91 -18.31 14.95
C ASN A 522 1.71 -17.46 15.35
N LEU A 523 1.46 -17.42 16.65
CA LEU A 523 0.48 -16.53 17.27
C LEU A 523 1.21 -15.52 18.13
N ALA A 524 0.98 -14.26 17.83
CA ALA A 524 1.31 -13.12 18.66
C ALA A 524 0.08 -12.68 19.48
N LEU A 525 0.23 -12.59 20.81
CA LEU A 525 -0.77 -12.08 21.74
C LEU A 525 -0.26 -10.88 22.51
N ASP A 526 -1.14 -9.90 22.69
CA ASP A 526 -1.00 -8.86 23.71
C ASP A 526 -2.35 -8.58 24.38
N ASN A 527 -2.32 -8.01 25.57
CA ASN A 527 -3.50 -7.47 26.26
C ASN A 527 -3.37 -5.94 26.45
N GLY A 528 -2.74 -5.27 25.49
CA GLY A 528 -2.32 -3.88 25.56
C GLY A 528 -0.87 -3.67 25.99
N GLY A 529 -0.18 -4.72 26.44
CA GLY A 529 1.25 -4.72 26.79
C GLY A 529 2.19 -5.21 25.69
N PRO A 530 3.48 -5.45 26.01
CA PRO A 530 4.42 -6.08 25.09
C PRO A 530 3.90 -7.41 24.54
N GLU A 531 4.09 -7.61 23.24
CA GLU A 531 3.66 -8.83 22.58
C GLU A 531 4.42 -10.07 23.09
N THR A 532 3.67 -11.15 23.29
CA THR A 532 4.18 -12.50 23.53
C THR A 532 3.86 -13.35 22.31
N SER A 533 4.78 -14.24 21.92
CA SER A 533 4.60 -15.07 20.72
C SER A 533 4.95 -16.51 21.01
N GLU A 534 4.14 -17.42 20.47
CA GLU A 534 4.39 -18.87 20.47
C GLU A 534 4.24 -19.41 19.05
N SER A 535 4.99 -20.47 18.76
CA SER A 535 4.99 -21.12 17.46
C SER A 535 4.79 -22.63 17.59
N ILE A 536 4.04 -23.21 16.66
CA ILE A 536 3.89 -24.66 16.52
C ILE A 536 4.10 -25.08 15.07
N GLN A 537 4.69 -26.27 14.89
CA GLN A 537 4.85 -26.91 13.59
C GLN A 537 3.87 -28.07 13.46
N ILE A 538 3.15 -28.12 12.35
CA ILE A 538 2.25 -29.22 11.99
C ILE A 538 2.82 -29.92 10.77
N THR A 539 3.10 -31.21 10.90
CA THR A 539 3.55 -32.04 9.78
C THR A 539 2.33 -32.51 8.99
N VAL A 540 2.31 -32.19 7.70
CA VAL A 540 1.23 -32.53 6.78
C VAL A 540 1.64 -33.67 5.87
N LYS A 541 0.80 -34.69 5.80
CA LYS A 541 0.90 -35.78 4.82
C LYS A 541 -0.43 -35.94 4.10
N GLU A 542 -0.49 -35.44 2.88
CA GLU A 542 -1.72 -35.49 2.10
C GLU A 542 -2.01 -36.90 1.53
N PRO A 543 -3.28 -37.22 1.24
CA PRO A 543 -3.60 -38.41 0.46
C PRO A 543 -3.03 -38.30 -0.96
N LYS A 544 -2.70 -39.44 -1.58
CA LYS A 544 -2.17 -39.49 -2.95
C LYS A 544 -3.09 -38.81 -3.98
N GLN A 545 -4.40 -38.92 -3.77
CA GLN A 545 -5.45 -38.30 -4.58
C GLN A 545 -6.61 -37.92 -3.66
N ASP A 546 -7.34 -36.87 -4.03
CA ASP A 546 -8.58 -36.50 -3.35
C ASP A 546 -9.70 -37.45 -3.75
N ALA A 547 -10.61 -37.75 -2.82
CA ALA A 547 -11.83 -38.47 -3.13
C ALA A 547 -12.71 -37.62 -4.07
N TRP A 548 -13.30 -38.28 -5.07
CA TRP A 548 -14.27 -37.63 -5.95
C TRP A 548 -15.56 -37.34 -5.18
N ILE A 549 -16.07 -36.12 -5.31
CA ILE A 549 -17.30 -35.67 -4.67
C ILE A 549 -18.38 -35.58 -5.75
N ASP A 550 -19.40 -36.42 -5.70
CA ASP A 550 -20.54 -36.32 -6.60
C ASP A 550 -21.43 -35.11 -6.28
N ARG A 551 -21.91 -34.45 -7.34
CA ARG A 551 -22.89 -33.38 -7.19
C ARG A 551 -24.24 -33.96 -6.78
N LYS A 552 -24.95 -33.26 -5.92
CA LYS A 552 -26.37 -33.52 -5.64
C LYS A 552 -27.25 -32.77 -6.66
N SER A 553 -28.36 -33.37 -7.05
CA SER A 553 -29.34 -32.76 -7.96
C SER A 553 -30.29 -31.81 -7.25
N ASP A 554 -30.75 -30.77 -7.95
CA ASP A 554 -31.84 -29.93 -7.46
C ASP A 554 -33.22 -30.60 -7.64
N LEU A 555 -34.22 -30.17 -6.86
CA LEU A 555 -35.58 -30.74 -6.88
C LEU A 555 -36.32 -30.54 -8.22
N GLU A 556 -35.97 -29.50 -8.97
CA GLU A 556 -36.58 -29.12 -10.26
C GLU A 556 -35.52 -29.07 -11.38
N GLU A 557 -34.46 -29.87 -11.26
CA GLU A 557 -33.39 -29.90 -12.25
C GLU A 557 -33.84 -30.59 -13.54
N LYS A 558 -33.81 -29.87 -14.65
CA LYS A 558 -34.13 -30.40 -15.98
C LYS A 558 -32.96 -30.20 -16.94
N PRO A 559 -32.69 -31.16 -17.83
CA PRO A 559 -31.66 -30.99 -18.85
C PRO A 559 -32.07 -29.90 -19.85
N MET A 560 -31.07 -29.27 -20.47
CA MET A 560 -31.25 -28.25 -21.51
C MET A 560 -30.66 -28.70 -22.84
N ASN A 561 -31.22 -28.20 -23.95
CA ASN A 561 -30.67 -28.43 -25.28
C ASN A 561 -29.22 -27.92 -25.35
N GLY A 562 -28.31 -28.74 -25.88
CA GLY A 562 -26.89 -28.37 -26.01
C GLY A 562 -26.07 -28.47 -24.72
N GLN A 563 -26.66 -28.95 -23.61
CA GLN A 563 -26.01 -29.01 -22.31
C GLN A 563 -24.83 -29.98 -22.28
N PHE A 564 -23.81 -29.60 -21.50
CA PHE A 564 -22.64 -30.42 -21.22
C PHE A 564 -22.75 -31.06 -19.83
N TYR A 565 -22.36 -32.33 -19.73
CA TYR A 565 -22.21 -33.06 -18.47
C TYR A 565 -20.75 -33.44 -18.24
N ALA A 566 -20.19 -33.07 -17.09
CA ALA A 566 -18.84 -33.49 -16.74
C ALA A 566 -18.80 -34.99 -16.40
N ARG A 567 -17.80 -35.68 -16.95
CA ARG A 567 -17.53 -37.09 -16.64
C ARG A 567 -16.83 -37.22 -15.29
N ASN A 568 -17.14 -38.30 -14.58
CA ASN A 568 -16.49 -38.72 -13.34
C ASN A 568 -15.31 -39.67 -13.64
N PRO A 569 -14.60 -40.19 -12.61
CA PRO A 569 -13.50 -41.13 -12.80
C PRO A 569 -13.88 -42.46 -13.49
N ASN A 570 -15.16 -42.82 -13.52
CA ASN A 570 -15.66 -43.99 -14.24
C ASN A 570 -15.94 -43.70 -15.74
N ASN A 571 -15.54 -42.52 -16.23
CA ASN A 571 -15.77 -42.07 -17.60
C ASN A 571 -17.25 -41.83 -17.95
N GLU A 572 -18.07 -41.43 -16.97
CA GLU A 572 -19.50 -41.21 -17.14
C GLU A 572 -19.96 -39.89 -16.52
N GLY A 573 -20.85 -39.17 -17.19
CA GLY A 573 -21.61 -38.05 -16.64
C GLY A 573 -22.90 -38.54 -15.98
N THR A 574 -23.44 -37.75 -15.06
CA THR A 574 -24.73 -38.04 -14.42
C THR A 574 -25.75 -36.96 -14.77
N LEU A 575 -26.76 -37.35 -15.55
CA LEU A 575 -27.91 -36.52 -15.89
C LEU A 575 -29.02 -36.74 -14.87
N PHE A 576 -29.59 -35.63 -14.40
CA PHE A 576 -30.76 -35.63 -13.55
C PHE A 576 -31.94 -35.01 -14.30
N TYR A 577 -33.11 -35.63 -14.17
CA TYR A 577 -34.36 -35.10 -14.72
C TYR A 577 -35.43 -35.20 -13.65
N ASN A 578 -35.53 -34.12 -12.89
CA ASN A 578 -36.38 -34.00 -11.71
C ASN A 578 -37.43 -32.93 -11.95
N GLY A 579 -38.63 -33.18 -11.45
CA GLY A 579 -39.63 -32.14 -11.42
C GLY A 579 -41.00 -32.64 -11.01
N LYS A 580 -41.99 -31.77 -11.24
CA LYS A 580 -43.40 -32.05 -10.99
C LYS A 580 -44.17 -32.14 -12.31
N LEU A 581 -45.04 -33.13 -12.43
CA LEU A 581 -45.98 -33.24 -13.53
C LEU A 581 -47.14 -32.24 -13.36
N THR A 582 -47.55 -31.64 -14.47
CA THR A 582 -48.73 -30.77 -14.54
C THR A 582 -50.04 -31.54 -14.71
N GLU A 583 -49.97 -32.79 -15.19
CA GLU A 583 -51.11 -33.70 -15.35
C GLU A 583 -50.86 -35.01 -14.58
N SER A 584 -51.93 -35.68 -14.13
CA SER A 584 -51.81 -36.98 -13.45
C SER A 584 -51.42 -38.07 -14.45
N ALA A 585 -50.51 -38.96 -14.06
CA ALA A 585 -50.10 -40.09 -14.88
C ALA A 585 -49.91 -41.37 -14.05
N GLU A 586 -50.21 -42.53 -14.62
CA GLU A 586 -49.94 -43.83 -13.98
C GLU A 586 -48.43 -44.09 -13.86
N SER A 587 -47.65 -43.70 -14.88
CA SER A 587 -46.19 -43.73 -14.86
C SER A 587 -45.59 -42.57 -15.67
N VAL A 588 -44.41 -42.12 -15.27
CA VAL A 588 -43.51 -41.27 -16.05
C VAL A 588 -42.45 -42.16 -16.66
N PHE A 589 -42.04 -41.88 -17.89
CA PHE A 589 -40.89 -42.51 -18.52
C PHE A 589 -39.83 -41.49 -18.92
N LEU A 590 -38.57 -41.93 -18.91
CA LEU A 590 -37.45 -41.22 -19.51
C LEU A 590 -36.72 -42.16 -20.47
N LYS A 591 -36.70 -41.81 -21.76
CA LYS A 591 -35.98 -42.55 -22.80
C LYS A 591 -34.67 -41.84 -23.10
N LEU A 592 -33.54 -42.54 -22.98
CA LEU A 592 -32.23 -42.05 -23.39
C LEU A 592 -31.86 -42.61 -24.76
N TYR A 593 -31.43 -41.73 -25.66
CA TYR A 593 -30.90 -42.08 -26.97
C TYR A 593 -29.44 -41.64 -27.07
N ALA A 594 -28.63 -42.47 -27.69
CA ALA A 594 -27.30 -42.12 -28.18
C ALA A 594 -27.38 -42.02 -29.69
N GLU A 595 -27.12 -40.83 -30.23
CA GLU A 595 -27.54 -40.42 -31.58
C GLU A 595 -29.04 -40.72 -31.75
N ASP A 596 -29.42 -41.50 -32.76
CA ASP A 596 -30.82 -41.90 -33.00
C ASP A 596 -31.18 -43.26 -32.38
N ARG A 597 -30.24 -43.93 -31.69
CA ARG A 597 -30.47 -45.26 -31.10
C ARG A 597 -30.97 -45.12 -29.67
N LEU A 598 -32.14 -45.70 -29.39
CA LEU A 598 -32.63 -45.87 -28.01
C LEU A 598 -31.68 -46.80 -27.24
N ILE A 599 -31.14 -46.33 -26.13
CA ILE A 599 -30.19 -47.08 -25.30
C ILE A 599 -30.75 -47.44 -23.93
N GLU A 600 -31.67 -46.65 -23.37
CA GLU A 600 -32.28 -46.94 -22.07
C GLU A 600 -33.70 -46.37 -21.98
N THR A 601 -34.57 -47.04 -21.23
CA THR A 601 -35.88 -46.52 -20.86
C THR A 601 -36.09 -46.74 -19.37
N LEU A 602 -36.21 -45.66 -18.62
CA LEU A 602 -36.54 -45.68 -17.21
C LEU A 602 -38.03 -45.39 -17.03
N ASN A 603 -38.67 -46.07 -16.10
CA ASN A 603 -40.07 -45.83 -15.75
C ASN A 603 -40.19 -45.65 -14.22
N GLN A 604 -40.97 -44.67 -13.80
CA GLN A 604 -41.22 -44.37 -12.39
C GLN A 604 -42.68 -43.97 -12.18
N LYS A 605 -43.32 -44.46 -11.11
CA LYS A 605 -44.61 -43.91 -10.67
C LYS A 605 -44.39 -42.54 -10.03
N PRO A 606 -45.17 -41.50 -10.38
CA PRO A 606 -45.11 -40.23 -9.66
C PRO A 606 -45.38 -40.44 -8.17
N ASN A 607 -44.72 -39.66 -7.31
CA ASN A 607 -45.00 -39.70 -5.87
C ASN A 607 -46.36 -39.05 -5.54
N GLY A 608 -46.75 -39.03 -4.26
CA GLY A 608 -48.02 -38.43 -3.79
C GLY A 608 -48.18 -36.92 -4.07
N GLU A 609 -47.12 -36.23 -4.52
CA GLU A 609 -47.13 -34.84 -4.96
C GLU A 609 -47.02 -34.69 -6.49
N ASN A 610 -47.19 -35.79 -7.23
CA ASN A 610 -47.05 -35.88 -8.69
C ASN A 610 -45.62 -35.55 -9.19
N ARG A 611 -44.59 -35.90 -8.41
CA ARG A 611 -43.17 -35.67 -8.75
C ARG A 611 -42.49 -36.91 -9.30
N TYR A 612 -41.51 -36.69 -10.15
CA TYR A 612 -40.58 -37.69 -10.69
C TYR A 612 -39.13 -37.24 -10.49
N ALA A 613 -38.22 -38.21 -10.43
CA ALA A 613 -36.79 -37.97 -10.31
C ALA A 613 -36.01 -39.09 -10.99
N PHE A 614 -35.53 -38.82 -12.20
CA PHE A 614 -34.69 -39.75 -12.96
C PHE A 614 -33.22 -39.40 -12.82
N THR A 615 -32.39 -40.44 -12.79
CA THR A 615 -30.93 -40.34 -12.86
C THR A 615 -30.45 -41.27 -13.96
N VAL A 616 -29.68 -40.75 -14.92
CA VAL A 616 -29.15 -41.52 -16.05
C VAL A 616 -27.65 -41.29 -16.18
N LYS A 617 -26.91 -42.35 -16.54
CA LYS A 617 -25.47 -42.27 -16.79
C LYS A 617 -25.21 -42.03 -18.27
N LEU A 618 -24.31 -41.10 -18.56
CA LEU A 618 -23.91 -40.73 -19.91
C LEU A 618 -22.44 -41.10 -20.11
N PRO A 619 -22.12 -42.20 -20.82
CA PRO A 619 -20.75 -42.51 -21.18
C PRO A 619 -20.10 -41.33 -21.91
N ALA A 620 -18.88 -40.95 -21.52
CA ALA A 620 -18.18 -39.88 -22.22
C ALA A 620 -17.62 -40.37 -23.56
N GLY A 621 -17.77 -39.55 -24.59
CA GLY A 621 -17.32 -39.84 -25.95
C GLY A 621 -17.87 -38.81 -26.94
N LEU A 622 -17.36 -38.81 -28.18
CA LEU A 622 -17.90 -37.98 -29.27
C LEU A 622 -19.25 -38.53 -29.76
N VAL A 623 -20.24 -38.49 -28.87
CA VAL A 623 -21.62 -38.96 -29.05
C VAL A 623 -22.57 -37.88 -28.56
N LYS A 624 -23.62 -37.60 -29.33
CA LYS A 624 -24.71 -36.72 -28.92
C LYS A 624 -25.84 -37.55 -28.32
N TYR A 625 -26.29 -37.15 -27.14
CA TYR A 625 -27.41 -37.78 -26.46
C TYR A 625 -28.69 -36.96 -26.65
N ARG A 626 -29.83 -37.65 -26.62
CA ARG A 626 -31.17 -37.08 -26.50
C ARG A 626 -31.91 -37.79 -25.37
N VAL A 627 -32.68 -37.05 -24.59
CA VAL A 627 -33.64 -37.62 -23.65
C VAL A 627 -35.07 -37.19 -24.00
N ASP A 628 -35.98 -38.16 -23.99
CA ASP A 628 -37.42 -37.90 -24.11
C ASP A 628 -38.10 -38.21 -22.78
N LEU A 629 -38.66 -37.19 -22.14
CA LEU A 629 -39.52 -37.35 -20.98
C LEU A 629 -40.97 -37.49 -21.45
N GLY A 630 -41.69 -38.46 -20.93
CA GLY A 630 -43.11 -38.60 -21.21
C GLY A 630 -43.89 -39.26 -20.09
N ILE A 631 -45.19 -39.36 -20.30
CA ILE A 631 -46.13 -40.03 -19.39
C ILE A 631 -46.80 -41.19 -20.09
N GLN A 632 -47.24 -42.15 -19.30
CA GLN A 632 -48.01 -43.30 -19.73
C GLN A 632 -49.26 -43.45 -18.88
N ASN A 633 -50.40 -43.59 -19.56
CA ASN A 633 -51.71 -43.87 -18.99
C ASN A 633 -52.32 -45.02 -19.79
N GLN A 634 -52.55 -46.17 -19.16
CA GLN A 634 -53.02 -47.38 -19.86
C GLN A 634 -52.10 -47.72 -21.06
N ASP A 635 -52.67 -48.00 -22.23
CA ASP A 635 -51.93 -48.33 -23.47
C ASP A 635 -51.47 -47.09 -24.27
N GLN A 636 -51.66 -45.87 -23.76
CA GLN A 636 -51.29 -44.63 -24.43
C GLN A 636 -50.05 -43.97 -23.79
N SER A 637 -48.98 -43.85 -24.59
CA SER A 637 -47.77 -43.10 -24.21
C SER A 637 -47.73 -41.73 -24.88
N LYS A 638 -47.40 -40.67 -24.13
CA LYS A 638 -47.25 -39.29 -24.63
C LYS A 638 -45.90 -38.73 -24.21
N THR A 639 -45.07 -38.35 -25.19
CA THR A 639 -43.86 -37.57 -24.92
C THR A 639 -44.25 -36.13 -24.56
N LEU A 640 -43.73 -35.63 -23.44
CA LEU A 640 -43.96 -34.28 -22.96
C LEU A 640 -42.87 -33.33 -23.42
N GLU A 641 -41.61 -33.77 -23.38
CA GLU A 641 -40.45 -32.93 -23.69
C GLU A 641 -39.31 -33.79 -24.27
N SER A 642 -38.63 -33.24 -25.27
CA SER A 642 -37.43 -33.85 -25.87
C SER A 642 -36.27 -32.86 -25.75
N VAL A 643 -35.19 -33.30 -25.10
CA VAL A 643 -33.97 -32.50 -24.92
C VAL A 643 -32.83 -33.15 -25.69
N ASN A 644 -32.22 -32.39 -26.60
CA ASN A 644 -31.31 -32.86 -27.63
C ASN A 644 -29.90 -32.27 -27.48
N ASN A 645 -28.95 -32.83 -28.24
CA ASN A 645 -27.57 -32.33 -28.36
C ASN A 645 -26.85 -32.27 -27.01
N ILE A 646 -27.12 -33.24 -26.14
CA ILE A 646 -26.45 -33.39 -24.84
C ILE A 646 -25.11 -34.08 -25.08
N VAL A 647 -24.05 -33.62 -24.42
CA VAL A 647 -22.71 -34.21 -24.55
C VAL A 647 -22.07 -34.43 -23.18
N CYS A 648 -21.17 -35.41 -23.06
CA CYS A 648 -20.48 -35.71 -21.81
C CYS A 648 -18.95 -35.80 -21.99
N GLY A 649 -18.18 -35.09 -21.15
CA GLY A 649 -16.72 -35.10 -21.23
C GLY A 649 -16.02 -34.31 -20.12
N ASP A 650 -14.87 -33.70 -20.40
CA ASP A 650 -14.06 -32.98 -19.39
C ASP A 650 -14.35 -31.49 -19.28
N ALA A 651 -14.36 -30.94 -18.06
CA ALA A 651 -14.62 -29.52 -17.81
C ALA A 651 -13.45 -28.79 -17.12
N PHE A 652 -13.14 -27.59 -17.60
CA PHE A 652 -12.01 -26.77 -17.14
C PHE A 652 -12.38 -25.29 -17.01
N ILE A 653 -11.65 -24.58 -16.16
CA ILE A 653 -11.76 -23.12 -15.96
C ILE A 653 -10.51 -22.42 -16.51
N ILE A 654 -10.73 -21.30 -17.19
CA ILE A 654 -9.71 -20.29 -17.51
C ILE A 654 -9.97 -19.06 -16.65
N MET A 655 -8.95 -18.55 -15.97
CA MET A 655 -9.00 -17.32 -15.18
C MET A 655 -7.71 -16.50 -15.30
N GLY A 656 -7.81 -15.23 -14.90
CA GLY A 656 -6.69 -14.30 -14.87
C GLY A 656 -7.04 -12.97 -15.53
N GLN A 657 -6.12 -12.41 -16.30
CA GLN A 657 -6.32 -11.11 -16.96
C GLN A 657 -6.34 -11.19 -18.49
N SER A 658 -5.94 -10.13 -19.19
CA SER A 658 -6.13 -9.96 -20.64
C SER A 658 -5.49 -11.07 -21.48
N ASN A 659 -4.33 -11.59 -21.12
CA ASN A 659 -3.71 -12.74 -21.81
C ASN A 659 -4.44 -14.07 -21.51
N ALA A 660 -5.25 -14.16 -20.45
CA ALA A 660 -6.19 -15.26 -20.25
C ALA A 660 -7.53 -15.06 -20.97
N VAL A 661 -7.99 -13.81 -21.12
CA VAL A 661 -9.14 -13.46 -21.97
C VAL A 661 -8.82 -13.80 -23.44
N ALA A 662 -7.59 -13.49 -23.88
CA ALA A 662 -7.03 -13.83 -25.18
C ALA A 662 -7.94 -13.48 -26.36
N THR A 663 -8.56 -12.30 -26.30
CA THR A 663 -9.36 -11.76 -27.40
C THR A 663 -8.65 -10.65 -28.15
N ASP A 664 -7.55 -10.08 -27.67
CA ASP A 664 -6.78 -9.05 -28.39
C ASP A 664 -5.57 -9.69 -29.10
N PHE A 665 -5.84 -10.33 -30.25
CA PHE A 665 -4.84 -11.05 -31.05
C PHE A 665 -4.68 -10.47 -32.46
N GLY A 666 -5.07 -9.20 -32.65
CA GLY A 666 -4.98 -8.50 -33.92
C GLY A 666 -6.22 -8.63 -34.83
N LYS A 667 -6.01 -8.38 -36.13
CA LYS A 667 -7.05 -8.33 -37.18
C LYS A 667 -7.53 -9.69 -37.67
N GLU A 668 -6.87 -10.77 -37.25
CA GLU A 668 -7.31 -12.12 -37.57
C GLU A 668 -8.72 -12.35 -36.98
N GLU A 669 -9.56 -13.08 -37.71
CA GLU A 669 -10.91 -13.46 -37.27
C GLU A 669 -11.08 -14.99 -37.49
N PRO A 670 -10.53 -15.82 -36.57
CA PRO A 670 -10.58 -17.26 -36.68
C PRO A 670 -12.02 -17.78 -36.71
N THR A 671 -12.34 -18.65 -37.68
CA THR A 671 -13.68 -19.19 -37.88
C THR A 671 -13.89 -20.59 -37.32
N TYR A 672 -12.83 -21.22 -36.79
CA TYR A 672 -12.93 -22.56 -36.24
C TYR A 672 -13.95 -22.62 -35.09
N THR A 673 -14.88 -23.55 -35.19
CA THR A 673 -15.83 -23.91 -34.14
C THR A 673 -15.96 -25.42 -34.10
N SER A 674 -16.41 -25.96 -32.96
CA SER A 674 -16.55 -27.39 -32.77
C SER A 674 -17.85 -27.72 -32.05
N ASP A 675 -18.54 -28.75 -32.53
CA ASP A 675 -19.70 -29.32 -31.84
C ASP A 675 -19.32 -30.00 -30.52
N TRP A 676 -18.03 -30.19 -30.25
CA TRP A 676 -17.53 -30.89 -29.07
C TRP A 676 -16.86 -29.97 -28.06
N ILE A 677 -16.74 -28.67 -28.37
CA ILE A 677 -16.25 -27.66 -27.44
C ILE A 677 -17.44 -26.81 -26.98
N ARG A 678 -17.76 -26.90 -25.69
CA ARG A 678 -18.91 -26.25 -25.06
C ARG A 678 -18.48 -25.20 -24.05
N THR A 679 -19.35 -24.22 -23.85
CA THR A 679 -19.24 -23.24 -22.76
C THR A 679 -20.63 -22.75 -22.36
N PHE A 680 -20.69 -21.89 -21.34
CA PHE A 680 -21.95 -21.40 -20.77
C PHE A 680 -21.90 -19.90 -20.45
N GLY A 681 -22.94 -19.19 -20.89
CA GLY A 681 -23.19 -17.79 -20.55
C GLY A 681 -22.36 -16.78 -21.34
N SER A 682 -22.05 -15.65 -20.69
CA SER A 682 -21.28 -14.53 -21.27
C SER A 682 -20.11 -14.14 -20.35
N MET A 683 -19.02 -13.63 -20.93
CA MET A 683 -17.90 -13.04 -20.18
C MET A 683 -18.13 -11.59 -19.75
N SER A 684 -19.25 -10.98 -20.18
CA SER A 684 -19.56 -9.57 -19.92
C SER A 684 -19.45 -9.21 -18.43
N GLY A 685 -18.97 -7.99 -18.17
CA GLY A 685 -18.94 -7.39 -16.84
C GLY A 685 -20.32 -7.00 -16.28
N SER A 686 -21.40 -7.22 -17.04
CA SER A 686 -22.77 -6.91 -16.61
C SER A 686 -23.16 -7.68 -15.34
N PRO A 687 -23.81 -7.03 -14.35
CA PRO A 687 -24.41 -7.71 -13.21
C PRO A 687 -25.70 -8.46 -13.57
N GLU A 688 -26.19 -8.36 -14.81
CA GLU A 688 -27.29 -9.15 -15.36
C GLU A 688 -26.74 -10.33 -16.19
N PRO A 689 -26.55 -11.51 -15.57
CA PRO A 689 -25.82 -12.59 -16.20
C PRO A 689 -26.70 -13.36 -17.19
N VAL A 690 -26.08 -13.87 -18.25
CA VAL A 690 -26.76 -14.63 -19.30
C VAL A 690 -26.59 -16.14 -19.05
N ALA A 691 -27.70 -16.87 -19.02
CA ALA A 691 -27.73 -18.34 -18.89
C ALA A 691 -28.01 -18.99 -20.25
N VAL A 692 -26.96 -19.33 -21.00
CA VAL A 692 -27.09 -19.93 -22.34
C VAL A 692 -26.03 -21.00 -22.58
N TRP A 693 -26.45 -22.14 -23.11
CA TRP A 693 -25.56 -23.20 -23.59
C TRP A 693 -25.22 -23.01 -25.06
N GLY A 694 -23.98 -23.35 -25.45
CA GLY A 694 -23.65 -23.41 -26.86
C GLY A 694 -22.19 -23.76 -27.15
N ARG A 695 -21.86 -23.70 -28.44
CA ARG A 695 -20.50 -23.86 -28.95
C ARG A 695 -19.65 -22.69 -28.50
N ALA A 696 -18.47 -23.00 -28.00
CA ALA A 696 -17.52 -21.96 -27.63
C ALA A 696 -16.97 -21.25 -28.88
N VAL A 697 -16.59 -19.98 -28.70
CA VAL A 697 -15.96 -19.14 -29.73
C VAL A 697 -14.73 -18.43 -29.19
N HIS A 698 -13.80 -18.05 -30.07
CA HIS A 698 -12.57 -17.33 -29.71
C HIS A 698 -12.89 -15.93 -29.17
N ARG A 699 -13.67 -15.17 -29.94
CA ARG A 699 -14.10 -13.79 -29.67
C ARG A 699 -15.56 -13.64 -30.13
N SER A 700 -16.44 -13.11 -29.28
CA SER A 700 -17.85 -12.92 -29.61
C SER A 700 -18.20 -11.44 -29.78
N ARG A 701 -18.95 -11.12 -30.85
CA ARG A 701 -19.50 -9.77 -31.10
C ARG A 701 -20.92 -9.60 -30.53
N ASP A 702 -21.52 -10.67 -30.03
CA ASP A 702 -22.84 -10.67 -29.39
C ASP A 702 -22.67 -10.70 -27.87
N ALA A 703 -22.40 -9.52 -27.29
CA ALA A 703 -22.28 -9.31 -25.84
C ALA A 703 -21.37 -10.34 -25.14
N GLU A 704 -20.25 -10.71 -25.77
CA GLU A 704 -19.27 -11.66 -25.24
C GLU A 704 -19.84 -13.05 -24.88
N LYS A 705 -21.00 -13.42 -25.45
CA LYS A 705 -21.62 -14.73 -25.23
C LYS A 705 -20.74 -15.85 -25.76
N LEU A 706 -20.66 -16.93 -24.99
CA LEU A 706 -19.97 -18.17 -25.31
C LEU A 706 -18.48 -18.01 -25.68
N GLN A 707 -17.86 -16.93 -25.24
CA GLN A 707 -16.46 -16.61 -25.51
C GLN A 707 -15.53 -17.35 -24.54
N ILE A 708 -14.44 -17.92 -25.07
CA ILE A 708 -13.39 -18.56 -24.25
C ILE A 708 -11.96 -18.12 -24.57
N GLY A 709 -11.76 -17.23 -25.54
CA GLY A 709 -10.43 -16.74 -25.93
C GLY A 709 -9.72 -17.63 -26.94
N TYR A 710 -8.65 -17.11 -27.55
CA TYR A 710 -7.96 -17.79 -28.65
C TYR A 710 -7.32 -19.10 -28.21
N TRP A 711 -6.44 -19.06 -27.23
CA TRP A 711 -5.74 -20.26 -26.77
C TRP A 711 -6.69 -21.23 -26.05
N GLY A 712 -7.80 -20.74 -25.50
CA GLY A 712 -8.86 -21.60 -24.97
C GLY A 712 -9.48 -22.48 -26.06
N MET A 713 -9.83 -21.91 -27.21
CA MET A 713 -10.33 -22.68 -28.36
C MET A 713 -9.29 -23.66 -28.92
N GLU A 714 -8.04 -23.23 -29.06
CA GLU A 714 -6.96 -24.09 -29.55
C GLU A 714 -6.65 -25.25 -28.58
N LEU A 715 -6.68 -25.01 -27.27
CA LEU A 715 -6.54 -26.04 -26.25
C LEU A 715 -7.70 -27.03 -26.32
N GLY A 716 -8.94 -26.53 -26.40
CA GLY A 716 -10.14 -27.35 -26.53
C GLY A 716 -10.08 -28.25 -27.76
N ARG A 717 -9.62 -27.72 -28.91
CA ARG A 717 -9.41 -28.50 -30.14
C ARG A 717 -8.45 -29.66 -29.92
N ARG A 718 -7.27 -29.39 -29.35
CA ARG A 718 -6.23 -30.41 -29.09
C ARG A 718 -6.72 -31.50 -28.15
N LEU A 719 -7.43 -31.14 -27.09
CA LEU A 719 -7.99 -32.09 -26.13
C LEU A 719 -9.08 -32.97 -26.75
N VAL A 720 -10.01 -32.38 -27.51
CA VAL A 720 -11.04 -33.16 -28.23
C VAL A 720 -10.40 -34.13 -29.24
N GLU A 721 -9.40 -33.66 -29.99
CA GLU A 721 -8.71 -34.46 -31.00
C GLU A 721 -7.94 -35.63 -30.40
N ALA A 722 -7.28 -35.43 -29.25
CA ALA A 722 -6.47 -36.45 -28.59
C ALA A 722 -7.31 -37.42 -27.74
N GLU A 723 -8.20 -36.88 -26.90
CA GLU A 723 -8.88 -37.65 -25.85
C GLU A 723 -10.22 -38.22 -26.32
N LYS A 724 -10.69 -37.82 -27.51
CA LYS A 724 -11.95 -38.29 -28.12
C LYS A 724 -13.17 -38.14 -27.21
N VAL A 725 -13.17 -37.09 -26.40
CA VAL A 725 -14.30 -36.68 -25.56
C VAL A 725 -14.59 -35.19 -25.75
N PRO A 726 -15.86 -34.76 -25.59
CA PRO A 726 -16.24 -33.36 -25.50
C PRO A 726 -15.45 -32.62 -24.41
N VAL A 727 -15.20 -31.33 -24.63
CA VAL A 727 -14.53 -30.45 -23.67
C VAL A 727 -15.40 -29.24 -23.36
N PHE A 728 -15.56 -28.96 -22.08
CA PHE A 728 -16.13 -27.72 -21.57
C PHE A 728 -15.01 -26.80 -21.07
N LEU A 729 -15.00 -25.58 -21.58
CA LEU A 729 -14.10 -24.52 -21.12
C LEU A 729 -14.93 -23.31 -20.76
N ILE A 730 -14.75 -22.78 -19.56
CA ILE A 730 -15.36 -21.51 -19.16
C ILE A 730 -14.30 -20.50 -18.79
N ASN A 731 -14.38 -19.32 -19.39
CA ASN A 731 -13.42 -18.26 -19.18
C ASN A 731 -14.00 -17.18 -18.26
N GLY A 732 -13.38 -16.98 -17.10
CA GLY A 732 -13.69 -15.96 -16.12
C GLY A 732 -12.62 -14.88 -16.00
N ALA A 733 -11.68 -14.81 -16.95
CA ALA A 733 -10.65 -13.78 -16.95
C ALA A 733 -11.21 -12.39 -17.30
N VAL A 734 -10.56 -11.34 -16.80
CA VAL A 734 -10.92 -9.94 -17.08
C VAL A 734 -9.66 -9.09 -17.25
N GLY A 735 -9.55 -8.37 -18.37
CA GLY A 735 -8.37 -7.56 -18.70
C GLY A 735 -8.05 -6.47 -17.67
N GLY A 736 -6.75 -6.20 -17.45
CA GLY A 736 -6.29 -5.11 -16.59
C GLY A 736 -6.54 -5.31 -15.10
N THR A 737 -6.73 -6.55 -14.64
CA THR A 737 -7.05 -6.85 -13.24
C THR A 737 -5.84 -7.38 -12.47
N ARG A 738 -5.75 -6.98 -11.20
CA ARG A 738 -4.80 -7.51 -10.21
C ARG A 738 -5.37 -8.71 -9.47
N ILE A 739 -4.51 -9.51 -8.84
CA ILE A 739 -4.93 -10.72 -8.12
C ILE A 739 -5.87 -10.44 -6.91
N ASP A 740 -5.79 -9.27 -6.28
CA ASP A 740 -6.71 -8.88 -5.18
C ASP A 740 -8.17 -8.72 -5.66
N GLN A 741 -8.38 -8.38 -6.93
CA GLN A 741 -9.72 -8.22 -7.52
C GLN A 741 -10.37 -9.57 -7.89
N HIS A 742 -9.59 -10.66 -7.93
CA HIS A 742 -10.08 -12.02 -8.20
C HIS A 742 -10.50 -12.78 -6.95
N GLN A 743 -10.33 -12.19 -5.76
CA GLN A 743 -10.63 -12.87 -4.50
C GLN A 743 -12.13 -13.15 -4.37
N ARG A 744 -12.45 -14.29 -3.73
CA ARG A 744 -13.82 -14.67 -3.40
C ARG A 744 -14.39 -13.77 -2.31
N ASP A 745 -15.59 -13.25 -2.52
CA ASP A 745 -16.35 -12.59 -1.47
C ASP A 745 -16.86 -13.65 -0.48
N ALA A 746 -16.32 -13.64 0.75
CA ALA A 746 -16.66 -14.62 1.76
C ALA A 746 -18.10 -14.51 2.27
N LYS A 747 -18.73 -13.32 2.18
CA LYS A 747 -20.10 -13.08 2.64
C LYS A 747 -21.13 -13.39 1.56
N ASN A 748 -20.79 -13.11 0.31
CA ASN A 748 -21.62 -13.39 -0.84
C ASN A 748 -20.79 -13.97 -1.99
N PRO A 749 -20.51 -15.29 -2.00
CA PRO A 749 -19.64 -15.92 -2.99
C PRO A 749 -20.10 -15.74 -4.44
N GLU A 750 -21.41 -15.60 -4.68
CA GLU A 750 -22.00 -15.38 -6.00
C GLU A 750 -22.29 -13.89 -6.27
N ASN A 751 -21.60 -12.97 -5.58
CA ASN A 751 -21.76 -11.54 -5.80
C ASN A 751 -21.41 -11.15 -7.24
N LEU A 752 -22.43 -10.88 -8.05
CA LEU A 752 -22.33 -10.60 -9.49
C LEU A 752 -21.57 -9.30 -9.82
N THR A 753 -21.32 -8.45 -8.82
CA THR A 753 -20.46 -7.27 -9.00
C THR A 753 -18.96 -7.63 -8.97
N THR A 754 -18.60 -8.81 -8.46
CA THR A 754 -17.22 -9.29 -8.34
C THR A 754 -16.83 -10.23 -9.49
N LEU A 755 -15.53 -10.30 -9.81
CA LEU A 755 -15.01 -11.18 -10.87
C LEU A 755 -15.27 -12.66 -10.54
N TYR A 756 -14.92 -13.05 -9.31
CA TYR A 756 -15.10 -14.40 -8.80
C TYR A 756 -16.58 -14.82 -8.80
N GLY A 757 -17.45 -13.96 -8.27
CA GLY A 757 -18.88 -14.28 -8.13
C GLY A 757 -19.59 -14.48 -9.46
N ARG A 758 -19.24 -13.71 -10.50
CA ARG A 758 -19.78 -13.94 -11.85
C ARG A 758 -19.34 -15.28 -12.44
N LEU A 759 -18.09 -15.70 -12.23
CA LEU A 759 -17.65 -17.02 -12.67
C LEU A 759 -18.38 -18.12 -11.90
N LEU A 760 -18.40 -18.04 -10.56
CA LEU A 760 -19.04 -19.04 -9.72
C LEU A 760 -20.51 -19.21 -10.08
N TRP A 761 -21.25 -18.11 -10.27
CA TRP A 761 -22.64 -18.14 -10.72
C TRP A 761 -22.79 -18.91 -12.03
N ARG A 762 -21.95 -18.64 -13.04
CA ARG A 762 -22.03 -19.33 -14.34
C ARG A 762 -21.77 -20.82 -14.21
N VAL A 763 -20.75 -21.22 -13.44
CA VAL A 763 -20.43 -22.64 -13.23
C VAL A 763 -21.54 -23.36 -12.45
N LYS A 764 -22.13 -22.70 -11.43
CA LYS A 764 -23.25 -23.22 -10.65
C LYS A 764 -24.51 -23.37 -11.51
N LYS A 765 -24.84 -22.37 -12.31
CA LYS A 765 -25.97 -22.42 -13.25
C LYS A 765 -25.78 -23.43 -14.38
N ALA A 766 -24.54 -23.75 -14.74
CA ALA A 766 -24.22 -24.84 -15.65
C ALA A 766 -24.28 -26.24 -14.98
N HIS A 767 -24.49 -26.32 -13.66
CA HIS A 767 -24.43 -27.55 -12.85
C HIS A 767 -23.05 -28.27 -12.90
N LEU A 768 -21.97 -27.50 -13.08
CA LEU A 768 -20.61 -28.04 -13.29
C LEU A 768 -19.64 -27.85 -12.12
N THR A 769 -20.07 -27.35 -10.96
CA THR A 769 -19.16 -27.07 -9.83
C THR A 769 -18.32 -28.29 -9.41
N HIS A 770 -18.91 -29.49 -9.46
CA HIS A 770 -18.23 -30.74 -9.13
C HIS A 770 -17.62 -31.43 -10.36
N GLY A 771 -17.75 -30.84 -11.55
CA GLY A 771 -17.21 -31.37 -12.80
C GLY A 771 -15.85 -30.79 -13.20
N ILE A 772 -15.45 -29.66 -12.60
CA ILE A 772 -14.22 -28.95 -12.96
C ILE A 772 -13.00 -29.76 -12.52
N ARG A 773 -12.18 -30.18 -13.48
CA ARG A 773 -10.96 -30.98 -13.23
C ARG A 773 -9.70 -30.12 -13.11
N ALA A 774 -9.67 -28.92 -13.68
CA ALA A 774 -8.52 -28.04 -13.58
C ALA A 774 -8.87 -26.55 -13.71
N VAL A 775 -7.99 -25.72 -13.14
CA VAL A 775 -7.99 -24.25 -13.32
C VAL A 775 -6.69 -23.84 -14.02
N ILE A 776 -6.83 -23.03 -15.06
CA ILE A 776 -5.72 -22.47 -15.84
C ILE A 776 -5.67 -20.97 -15.57
N TRP A 777 -4.52 -20.50 -15.07
CA TRP A 777 -4.31 -19.16 -14.57
C TRP A 777 -3.21 -18.44 -15.37
N HIS A 778 -3.55 -17.31 -15.98
CA HIS A 778 -2.56 -16.37 -16.51
C HIS A 778 -2.87 -14.97 -16.04
N GLN A 779 -2.07 -14.49 -15.08
CA GLN A 779 -2.19 -13.16 -14.53
C GLN A 779 -0.90 -12.74 -13.85
N GLY A 780 -0.71 -11.44 -13.71
CA GLY A 780 0.36 -10.84 -12.92
C GLY A 780 0.83 -9.52 -13.51
N GLU A 781 0.49 -9.24 -14.77
CA GLU A 781 0.99 -8.06 -15.46
C GLU A 781 0.57 -6.78 -14.73
N ASN A 782 -0.62 -6.74 -14.13
CA ASN A 782 -1.07 -5.57 -13.35
C ASN A 782 -0.56 -5.55 -11.89
N ASP A 783 0.05 -6.62 -11.39
CA ASP A 783 0.66 -6.69 -10.06
C ASP A 783 2.16 -6.37 -10.08
N GLN A 784 2.72 -6.07 -11.26
CA GLN A 784 4.11 -5.65 -11.40
C GLN A 784 4.35 -4.27 -10.78
N GLY A 785 3.34 -3.42 -10.63
CA GLY A 785 3.50 -2.04 -10.15
C GLY A 785 3.53 -1.90 -8.62
N ALA A 786 3.44 -0.65 -8.18
CA ALA A 786 3.33 -0.32 -6.76
C ALA A 786 1.90 -0.09 -6.26
N ASP A 787 0.88 -0.41 -7.06
CA ASP A 787 -0.52 -0.19 -6.67
C ASP A 787 -1.11 -1.38 -5.91
N GLY A 788 -0.31 -2.03 -5.06
CA GLY A 788 -0.77 -3.13 -4.21
C GLY A 788 -1.80 -2.65 -3.17
N PRO A 789 -2.70 -3.55 -2.71
CA PRO A 789 -3.81 -3.18 -1.81
C PRO A 789 -3.35 -2.65 -0.44
N THR A 790 -2.11 -2.92 -0.03
CA THR A 790 -1.51 -2.45 1.23
C THR A 790 -0.74 -1.14 1.07
N GLY A 791 -0.71 -0.54 -0.12
CA GLY A 791 0.15 0.60 -0.42
C GLY A 791 1.63 0.22 -0.55
N GLU A 792 1.91 -1.03 -0.93
CA GLU A 792 3.25 -1.55 -1.24
C GLU A 792 3.27 -2.12 -2.67
N TYR A 793 4.37 -2.77 -3.08
CA TYR A 793 4.44 -3.43 -4.38
C TYR A 793 3.48 -4.63 -4.50
N GLY A 794 2.88 -4.81 -5.68
CA GLY A 794 1.91 -5.89 -5.91
C GLY A 794 2.47 -7.30 -5.68
N TRP A 795 3.76 -7.51 -5.93
CA TRP A 795 4.43 -8.80 -5.72
C TRP A 795 4.46 -9.25 -4.25
N GLU A 796 4.46 -8.33 -3.28
CA GLU A 796 4.61 -8.64 -1.86
C GLU A 796 3.42 -9.46 -1.32
N ASN A 797 2.21 -9.19 -1.83
CA ASN A 797 0.99 -9.88 -1.42
C ASN A 797 0.56 -10.99 -2.40
N TYR A 798 1.25 -11.13 -3.53
CA TYR A 798 0.80 -12.03 -4.61
C TYR A 798 0.72 -13.49 -4.15
N ARG A 799 1.70 -13.96 -3.37
CA ARG A 799 1.74 -15.35 -2.87
C ARG A 799 0.54 -15.67 -1.99
N SER A 800 0.24 -14.82 -1.01
CA SER A 800 -0.87 -15.06 -0.08
C SER A 800 -2.21 -14.98 -0.80
N LEU A 801 -2.39 -14.00 -1.70
CA LEU A 801 -3.59 -13.85 -2.50
C LEU A 801 -3.82 -15.03 -3.46
N PHE A 802 -2.76 -15.61 -4.03
CA PHE A 802 -2.88 -16.82 -4.85
C PHE A 802 -3.28 -18.04 -4.01
N ILE A 803 -2.72 -18.21 -2.81
CA ILE A 803 -3.08 -19.31 -1.90
C ILE A 803 -4.56 -19.22 -1.49
N ASN A 804 -5.03 -18.01 -1.18
CA ASN A 804 -6.44 -17.77 -0.84
C ASN A 804 -7.36 -18.09 -2.03
N LEU A 805 -6.98 -17.64 -3.22
CA LEU A 805 -7.74 -17.88 -4.45
C LEU A 805 -7.80 -19.38 -4.82
N ALA A 806 -6.67 -20.09 -4.75
CA ALA A 806 -6.62 -21.53 -5.00
C ALA A 806 -7.44 -22.32 -3.96
N GLY A 807 -7.42 -21.87 -2.70
CA GLY A 807 -8.29 -22.37 -1.64
C GLY A 807 -9.78 -22.20 -1.95
N ALA A 808 -10.17 -21.00 -2.35
CA ALA A 808 -11.53 -20.67 -2.76
C ALA A 808 -11.99 -21.53 -3.94
N TRP A 809 -11.16 -21.68 -4.98
CA TRP A 809 -11.46 -22.59 -6.09
C TRP A 809 -11.67 -24.02 -5.61
N LYS A 810 -10.84 -24.53 -4.71
CA LYS A 810 -10.98 -25.90 -4.21
C LYS A 810 -12.22 -26.08 -3.34
N GLU A 811 -12.66 -25.04 -2.64
CA GLU A 811 -13.91 -25.04 -1.86
C GLU A 811 -15.14 -25.12 -2.77
N ASP A 812 -15.20 -24.26 -3.80
CA ASP A 812 -16.37 -24.19 -4.68
C ASP A 812 -16.34 -25.24 -5.82
N TYR A 813 -15.15 -25.74 -6.15
CA TYR A 813 -14.88 -26.75 -7.18
C TYR A 813 -14.08 -27.94 -6.60
N PRO A 814 -14.75 -28.82 -5.83
CA PRO A 814 -14.07 -29.82 -4.99
C PRO A 814 -13.21 -30.82 -5.77
N ASN A 815 -13.56 -31.10 -7.03
CA ASN A 815 -12.91 -32.12 -7.85
C ASN A 815 -11.77 -31.60 -8.73
N ILE A 816 -11.28 -30.37 -8.50
CA ILE A 816 -10.05 -29.89 -9.15
C ILE A 816 -8.90 -30.86 -8.83
N GLN A 817 -8.25 -31.36 -9.87
CA GLN A 817 -7.11 -32.25 -9.80
C GLN A 817 -5.80 -31.47 -9.93
N ASN A 818 -5.74 -30.48 -10.83
CA ASN A 818 -4.53 -29.70 -11.10
C ASN A 818 -4.79 -28.20 -11.33
N TYR A 819 -3.77 -27.40 -11.04
CA TYR A 819 -3.65 -25.99 -11.37
C TYR A 819 -2.53 -25.79 -12.37
N TYR A 820 -2.75 -24.94 -13.36
CA TYR A 820 -1.73 -24.55 -14.33
C TYR A 820 -1.55 -23.04 -14.31
N LEU A 821 -0.33 -22.59 -14.09
CA LEU A 821 0.02 -21.17 -14.02
C LEU A 821 1.04 -20.84 -15.11
N PHE A 822 0.86 -19.71 -15.77
CA PHE A 822 1.89 -19.13 -16.62
C PHE A 822 2.67 -18.05 -15.87
N GLN A 823 4.01 -18.17 -15.82
CA GLN A 823 4.87 -17.08 -15.38
C GLN A 823 4.86 -16.00 -16.47
N ILE A 824 4.60 -14.74 -16.08
CA ILE A 824 4.61 -13.62 -17.01
C ILE A 824 6.03 -13.35 -17.52
N TRP A 825 6.15 -12.69 -18.67
CA TRP A 825 7.44 -12.28 -19.21
C TRP A 825 7.88 -10.91 -18.64
N PRO A 826 9.17 -10.54 -18.73
CA PRO A 826 9.68 -9.30 -18.13
C PRO A 826 9.02 -8.05 -18.73
N LYS A 827 8.63 -7.11 -17.86
CA LYS A 827 7.93 -5.86 -18.22
C LYS A 827 6.72 -6.08 -19.14
N SER A 828 5.97 -7.16 -18.96
CA SER A 828 4.71 -7.37 -19.68
C SER A 828 3.81 -6.14 -19.52
N CYS A 829 3.29 -5.59 -20.63
CA CYS A 829 2.48 -4.36 -20.62
C CYS A 829 3.15 -3.11 -19.99
N SER A 830 4.48 -3.09 -19.83
CA SER A 830 5.25 -1.96 -19.28
C SER A 830 4.86 -1.51 -17.85
N MET A 831 4.31 -2.41 -17.03
CA MET A 831 3.78 -2.07 -15.70
C MET A 831 4.81 -2.18 -14.55
N GLY A 832 5.94 -2.87 -14.77
CA GLY A 832 6.98 -3.04 -13.76
C GLY A 832 7.84 -1.80 -13.52
N ILE A 833 8.18 -1.53 -12.26
CA ILE A 833 9.01 -0.39 -11.84
C ILE A 833 10.15 -0.87 -10.95
N ASN A 834 11.37 -0.37 -11.16
CA ASN A 834 12.52 -0.65 -10.29
C ASN A 834 12.77 -2.15 -9.98
N GLY A 835 12.49 -3.04 -10.95
CA GLY A 835 12.69 -4.49 -10.82
C GLY A 835 11.60 -5.23 -10.04
N SER A 836 10.49 -4.59 -9.70
CA SER A 836 9.33 -5.21 -9.07
C SER A 836 8.75 -6.38 -9.87
N ASP A 837 8.82 -6.33 -11.21
CA ASP A 837 8.37 -7.42 -12.06
C ASP A 837 9.31 -8.64 -12.03
N ASN A 838 10.62 -8.43 -11.81
CA ASN A 838 11.55 -9.52 -11.58
C ASN A 838 11.17 -10.29 -10.30
N ARG A 839 10.82 -9.56 -9.23
CA ARG A 839 10.38 -10.14 -7.95
C ARG A 839 9.01 -10.82 -8.06
N LEU A 840 8.08 -10.25 -8.82
CA LEU A 840 6.79 -10.89 -9.09
C LEU A 840 6.97 -12.24 -9.81
N ARG A 841 7.81 -12.28 -10.86
CA ARG A 841 8.11 -13.52 -11.58
C ARG A 841 8.75 -14.55 -10.64
N GLU A 842 9.65 -14.14 -9.77
CA GLU A 842 10.22 -15.01 -8.73
C GLU A 842 9.14 -15.57 -7.80
N VAL A 843 8.19 -14.74 -7.33
CA VAL A 843 7.04 -15.20 -6.54
C VAL A 843 6.25 -16.27 -7.32
N GLN A 844 5.92 -16.02 -8.59
CA GLN A 844 5.20 -16.97 -9.44
C GLN A 844 5.96 -18.29 -9.63
N ARG A 845 7.29 -18.25 -9.79
CA ARG A 845 8.15 -19.43 -9.89
C ARG A 845 8.07 -20.28 -8.63
N GLN A 846 8.17 -19.62 -7.47
CA GLN A 846 8.20 -20.26 -6.17
C GLN A 846 6.84 -20.83 -5.73
N LEU A 847 5.72 -20.42 -6.35
CA LEU A 847 4.40 -20.97 -6.03
C LEU A 847 4.38 -22.50 -6.17
N LYS A 848 5.09 -23.08 -7.15
CA LYS A 848 5.17 -24.54 -7.36
C LYS A 848 5.57 -25.29 -6.08
N SER A 849 6.47 -24.74 -5.26
CA SER A 849 6.91 -25.40 -4.01
C SER A 849 5.80 -25.51 -2.96
N ALA A 850 4.78 -24.65 -3.04
CA ALA A 850 3.73 -24.56 -2.05
C ALA A 850 2.56 -25.52 -2.31
N PHE A 851 2.47 -26.10 -3.52
CA PHE A 851 1.35 -26.93 -3.97
C PHE A 851 1.86 -28.24 -4.56
N SER A 852 1.19 -29.36 -4.30
CA SER A 852 1.50 -30.65 -4.91
C SER A 852 1.06 -30.75 -6.37
N ASN A 853 -0.07 -30.12 -6.71
CA ASN A 853 -0.70 -30.20 -8.02
C ASN A 853 -0.71 -28.85 -8.77
N LEU A 854 0.39 -28.09 -8.72
CA LEU A 854 0.58 -26.86 -9.50
C LEU A 854 1.73 -27.03 -10.50
N SER A 855 1.43 -26.85 -11.78
CA SER A 855 2.43 -26.72 -12.83
C SER A 855 2.61 -25.25 -13.19
N VAL A 856 3.87 -24.78 -13.27
CA VAL A 856 4.21 -23.43 -13.74
C VAL A 856 4.89 -23.55 -15.10
N GLN A 857 4.37 -22.83 -16.09
CA GLN A 857 4.89 -22.82 -17.46
C GLN A 857 5.41 -21.43 -17.83
N SER A 858 6.43 -21.37 -18.68
CA SER A 858 7.01 -20.12 -19.15
C SER A 858 6.23 -19.55 -20.33
N THR A 859 6.03 -18.24 -20.35
CA THR A 859 5.61 -17.49 -21.55
C THR A 859 6.79 -16.92 -22.34
N LEU A 860 8.02 -17.08 -21.83
CA LEU A 860 9.23 -16.74 -22.56
C LEU A 860 9.47 -17.73 -23.71
N GLY A 861 10.07 -17.23 -24.79
CA GLY A 861 10.36 -18.02 -25.98
C GLY A 861 9.16 -18.25 -26.89
N ILE A 862 7.98 -17.69 -26.57
CA ILE A 862 6.83 -17.67 -27.48
C ILE A 862 7.14 -16.74 -28.66
N ASP A 863 7.05 -17.29 -29.86
CA ASP A 863 7.35 -16.64 -31.14
C ASP A 863 6.19 -16.89 -32.11
N PRO A 864 5.57 -15.86 -32.72
CA PRO A 864 5.86 -14.42 -32.57
C PRO A 864 5.59 -13.90 -31.14
N PRO A 865 6.45 -13.01 -30.61
CA PRO A 865 6.31 -12.47 -29.26
C PRO A 865 5.13 -11.49 -29.18
N GLY A 866 4.62 -11.31 -27.96
CA GLY A 866 3.64 -10.27 -27.62
C GLY A 866 4.30 -8.97 -27.14
N GLY A 867 3.56 -7.86 -27.27
CA GLY A 867 3.90 -6.59 -26.62
C GLY A 867 3.31 -6.53 -25.20
N CYS A 868 2.02 -6.17 -25.11
CA CYS A 868 1.17 -6.43 -23.95
C CYS A 868 0.32 -7.70 -24.13
N HIS A 869 -0.15 -7.94 -25.35
CA HIS A 869 -0.90 -9.13 -25.75
C HIS A 869 -0.19 -9.87 -26.88
N PHE A 870 -0.42 -11.17 -26.99
CA PHE A 870 0.14 -12.00 -28.06
C PHE A 870 -0.74 -11.97 -29.32
N PRO A 871 -0.13 -12.08 -30.52
CA PRO A 871 -0.89 -12.40 -31.73
C PRO A 871 -1.44 -13.83 -31.67
N ALA A 872 -2.33 -14.16 -32.60
CA ALA A 872 -2.99 -15.47 -32.70
C ALA A 872 -2.01 -16.66 -32.66
N ALA A 873 -0.94 -16.61 -33.47
CA ALA A 873 0.10 -17.65 -33.47
C ALA A 873 0.83 -17.77 -32.12
N GLY A 874 1.05 -16.65 -31.42
CA GLY A 874 1.62 -16.66 -30.07
C GLY A 874 0.67 -17.27 -29.03
N TYR A 875 -0.64 -17.00 -29.12
CA TYR A 875 -1.63 -17.69 -28.28
C TYR A 875 -1.77 -19.18 -28.64
N ALA A 876 -1.56 -19.60 -29.89
CA ALA A 876 -1.52 -21.02 -30.23
C ALA A 876 -0.39 -21.76 -29.47
N GLU A 877 0.74 -21.08 -29.23
CA GLU A 877 1.84 -21.63 -28.43
C GLU A 877 1.49 -21.80 -26.95
N PHE A 878 0.62 -20.96 -26.37
CA PHE A 878 0.11 -21.19 -25.01
C PHE A 878 -0.56 -22.56 -24.91
N ALA A 879 -1.45 -22.86 -25.86
CA ALA A 879 -2.15 -24.13 -25.91
C ALA A 879 -1.18 -25.29 -26.19
N ARG A 880 -0.18 -25.11 -27.07
CA ARG A 880 0.85 -26.12 -27.36
C ARG A 880 1.69 -26.46 -26.13
N LEU A 881 2.06 -25.47 -25.32
CA LEU A 881 2.87 -25.64 -24.11
C LEU A 881 2.08 -26.23 -22.94
N LEU A 882 0.78 -25.93 -22.86
CA LEU A 882 -0.09 -26.40 -21.78
C LEU A 882 -0.62 -27.81 -22.01
N PHE A 883 -0.96 -28.15 -23.26
CA PHE A 883 -1.62 -29.41 -23.62
C PHE A 883 -0.88 -30.67 -23.10
N PRO A 884 0.44 -30.85 -23.30
CA PRO A 884 1.15 -32.01 -22.77
C PRO A 884 1.14 -32.11 -21.24
N LEU A 885 1.12 -30.97 -20.53
CA LEU A 885 1.03 -30.97 -19.07
C LEU A 885 -0.31 -31.55 -18.63
N MET A 886 -1.39 -31.15 -19.31
CA MET A 886 -2.72 -31.69 -19.06
C MET A 886 -2.81 -33.18 -19.39
N GLU A 887 -2.26 -33.64 -20.51
CA GLU A 887 -2.19 -35.08 -20.85
C GLU A 887 -1.48 -35.89 -19.76
N ARG A 888 -0.35 -35.38 -19.23
CA ARG A 888 0.39 -36.04 -18.15
C ARG A 888 -0.42 -36.12 -16.86
N ASP A 889 -0.98 -34.98 -16.45
CA ASP A 889 -1.55 -34.80 -15.12
C ASP A 889 -2.98 -35.36 -15.00
N LEU A 890 -3.77 -35.26 -16.08
CA LEU A 890 -5.20 -35.61 -16.07
C LEU A 890 -5.51 -36.93 -16.78
N TYR A 891 -4.63 -37.38 -17.69
CA TYR A 891 -4.84 -38.57 -18.52
C TYR A 891 -3.73 -39.61 -18.34
N GLY A 892 -2.75 -39.34 -17.47
CA GLY A 892 -1.69 -40.28 -17.11
C GLY A 892 -0.67 -40.54 -18.22
N LYS A 893 -0.67 -39.74 -19.30
CA LYS A 893 0.23 -39.90 -20.43
C LYS A 893 1.68 -39.75 -19.99
N LYS A 894 2.54 -40.67 -20.45
CA LYS A 894 3.97 -40.66 -20.13
C LYS A 894 4.75 -40.01 -21.27
N PHE A 895 5.69 -39.15 -20.91
CA PHE A 895 6.57 -38.47 -21.85
C PHE A 895 8.02 -38.87 -21.56
N PRO A 896 8.83 -39.16 -22.59
CA PRO A 896 10.23 -39.58 -22.41
C PRO A 896 11.15 -38.43 -22.01
N GLN A 897 10.69 -37.19 -22.18
CA GLN A 897 11.43 -35.96 -21.84
C GLN A 897 10.54 -35.04 -20.99
N ALA A 898 11.16 -34.10 -20.30
CA ALA A 898 10.44 -33.08 -19.55
C ALA A 898 9.61 -32.20 -20.48
N ILE A 899 8.40 -31.84 -20.05
CA ILE A 899 7.41 -31.07 -20.83
C ILE A 899 7.09 -29.70 -20.22
N SER A 900 7.69 -29.39 -19.07
CA SER A 900 7.57 -28.09 -18.39
C SER A 900 8.82 -27.24 -18.60
N ALA A 901 8.68 -25.92 -18.42
CA ALA A 901 9.82 -25.03 -18.25
C ALA A 901 10.74 -25.51 -17.11
N ALA A 902 12.06 -25.37 -17.31
CA ALA A 902 13.05 -25.68 -16.29
C ALA A 902 12.91 -24.73 -15.10
N ASN A 903 12.88 -25.27 -13.89
CA ASN A 903 12.78 -24.50 -12.66
C ASN A 903 14.04 -24.68 -11.80
N LEU A 904 14.67 -23.56 -11.44
CA LEU A 904 15.80 -23.54 -10.51
C LEU A 904 15.37 -24.07 -9.14
N GLN A 905 16.08 -25.07 -8.62
CA GLN A 905 15.86 -25.62 -7.28
C GLN A 905 16.66 -24.87 -6.24
N ARG A 906 17.95 -24.66 -6.50
CA ARG A 906 18.87 -23.96 -5.59
C ARG A 906 20.12 -23.48 -6.33
N VAL A 907 20.89 -22.62 -5.66
CA VAL A 907 22.20 -22.15 -6.11
C VAL A 907 23.20 -22.38 -4.99
N MET A 908 24.30 -23.05 -5.30
CA MET A 908 25.36 -23.38 -4.33
C MET A 908 26.69 -22.84 -4.81
N ARG A 909 27.61 -22.64 -3.87
CA ARG A 909 29.02 -22.39 -4.19
C ARG A 909 29.68 -23.65 -4.77
N GLY A 910 30.55 -23.44 -5.76
CA GLY A 910 31.33 -24.51 -6.38
C GLY A 910 32.52 -24.95 -5.52
N SER A 911 33.47 -25.65 -6.15
CA SER A 911 34.67 -26.13 -5.43
C SER A 911 35.70 -25.02 -5.27
N THR A 912 35.63 -23.97 -6.09
CA THR A 912 36.45 -22.76 -5.97
C THR A 912 35.57 -21.52 -5.74
N PRO A 913 36.13 -20.42 -5.20
CA PRO A 913 35.38 -19.17 -4.99
C PRO A 913 34.81 -18.54 -6.27
N GLU A 914 35.35 -18.89 -7.43
CA GLU A 914 34.94 -18.41 -8.76
C GLU A 914 33.77 -19.20 -9.36
N GLU A 915 33.32 -20.26 -8.69
CA GLU A 915 32.31 -21.17 -9.23
C GLU A 915 30.98 -21.05 -8.50
N LEU A 916 29.89 -20.98 -9.27
CA LEU A 916 28.52 -21.13 -8.79
C LEU A 916 27.85 -22.31 -9.51
N ILE A 917 27.13 -23.14 -8.77
CA ILE A 917 26.39 -24.29 -9.30
C ILE A 917 24.90 -23.99 -9.19
N LEU A 918 24.22 -23.89 -10.33
CA LEU A 918 22.77 -23.72 -10.42
C LEU A 918 22.16 -25.10 -10.70
N GLU A 919 21.29 -25.58 -9.82
CA GLU A 919 20.63 -26.89 -9.96
C GLU A 919 19.18 -26.70 -10.41
N PHE A 920 18.79 -27.37 -11.50
CA PHE A 920 17.44 -27.34 -12.06
C PHE A 920 16.71 -28.68 -11.87
N ASP A 921 15.38 -28.65 -11.99
CA ASP A 921 14.53 -29.85 -11.88
C ASP A 921 14.58 -30.79 -13.11
N GLN A 922 15.36 -30.43 -14.13
CA GLN A 922 15.50 -31.17 -15.37
C GLN A 922 16.81 -30.80 -16.10
N PRO A 923 17.24 -31.58 -17.11
CA PRO A 923 18.39 -31.22 -17.93
C PRO A 923 18.26 -29.85 -18.62
N ILE A 924 19.35 -29.10 -18.63
CA ILE A 924 19.41 -27.70 -19.07
C ILE A 924 20.47 -27.50 -20.14
N GLN A 925 20.25 -26.54 -21.04
CA GLN A 925 21.20 -26.17 -22.09
C GLN A 925 21.90 -24.86 -21.75
N TRP A 926 23.19 -24.77 -22.09
CA TRP A 926 23.98 -23.56 -21.96
C TRP A 926 24.46 -23.05 -23.33
N GLU A 927 24.35 -21.75 -23.54
CA GLU A 927 24.92 -21.04 -24.68
C GLU A 927 25.78 -19.87 -24.18
N ALA A 928 26.92 -19.62 -24.83
CA ALA A 928 27.83 -18.52 -24.44
C ALA A 928 27.16 -17.13 -24.49
N SER A 929 26.11 -16.96 -25.30
CA SER A 929 25.29 -15.75 -25.39
C SER A 929 24.57 -15.40 -24.08
N LEU A 930 24.40 -16.37 -23.17
CA LEU A 930 23.66 -16.21 -21.91
C LEU A 930 24.46 -15.53 -20.80
N VAL A 931 25.77 -15.36 -20.94
CA VAL A 931 26.64 -14.80 -19.89
C VAL A 931 26.11 -13.47 -19.34
N ASN A 932 25.64 -12.59 -20.24
CA ASN A 932 25.12 -11.27 -19.86
C ASN A 932 23.67 -11.28 -19.34
N GLN A 933 23.03 -12.44 -19.25
CA GLN A 933 21.67 -12.58 -18.73
C GLN A 933 21.64 -12.90 -17.23
N PHE A 934 22.81 -13.07 -16.58
CA PHE A 934 22.93 -13.33 -15.16
C PHE A 934 23.54 -12.13 -14.44
N TYR A 935 22.91 -11.77 -13.32
CA TYR A 935 23.27 -10.62 -12.49
C TYR A 935 23.62 -11.12 -11.09
N LEU A 936 24.77 -10.69 -10.57
CA LEU A 936 25.21 -11.02 -9.20
C LEU A 936 25.09 -9.77 -8.36
N GLU A 937 24.30 -9.82 -7.28
CA GLU A 937 24.01 -8.66 -6.43
C GLU A 937 23.47 -7.45 -7.24
N GLY A 938 22.73 -7.72 -8.32
CA GLY A 938 22.16 -6.70 -9.21
C GLY A 938 23.09 -6.16 -10.29
N GLU A 939 24.35 -6.64 -10.36
CA GLU A 939 25.34 -6.19 -11.35
C GLU A 939 25.50 -7.16 -12.53
N ALA A 940 25.44 -6.63 -13.75
CA ALA A 940 25.71 -7.37 -14.99
C ALA A 940 27.22 -7.59 -15.21
N GLY A 941 27.57 -8.53 -16.10
CA GLY A 941 28.96 -8.73 -16.56
C GLY A 941 29.90 -9.34 -15.52
N LYS A 942 29.34 -9.91 -14.45
CA LYS A 942 30.10 -10.63 -13.42
C LYS A 942 30.23 -12.12 -13.69
N VAL A 943 29.36 -12.69 -14.52
CA VAL A 943 29.55 -14.04 -15.06
C VAL A 943 30.51 -13.95 -16.25
N LEU A 944 31.46 -14.88 -16.34
CA LEU A 944 32.47 -14.94 -17.41
C LEU A 944 32.18 -16.05 -18.41
N ALA A 945 31.72 -17.20 -17.91
CA ALA A 945 31.38 -18.37 -18.71
C ALA A 945 30.42 -19.27 -17.93
N GLY A 946 29.85 -20.26 -18.60
CA GLY A 946 29.08 -21.32 -17.98
C GLY A 946 29.23 -22.62 -18.74
N GLU A 947 28.89 -23.73 -18.09
CA GLU A 947 28.86 -25.06 -18.69
C GLU A 947 27.66 -25.83 -18.12
N ALA A 948 26.86 -26.43 -18.99
CA ALA A 948 25.76 -27.31 -18.56
C ALA A 948 26.26 -28.75 -18.37
N LYS A 949 25.92 -29.36 -17.23
CA LYS A 949 26.19 -30.76 -16.88
C LYS A 949 24.90 -31.41 -16.39
N GLY A 950 24.17 -32.06 -17.30
CA GLY A 950 22.85 -32.61 -16.99
C GLY A 950 21.88 -31.52 -16.55
N SER A 951 21.42 -31.57 -15.30
CA SER A 951 20.52 -30.59 -14.69
C SER A 951 21.22 -29.43 -13.99
N GLN A 952 22.55 -29.34 -14.09
CA GLN A 952 23.33 -28.28 -13.45
C GLN A 952 23.95 -27.33 -14.47
N ILE A 953 24.08 -26.06 -14.11
CA ILE A 953 24.97 -25.10 -14.77
C ILE A 953 26.06 -24.72 -13.79
N VAL A 954 27.32 -24.92 -14.20
CA VAL A 954 28.47 -24.40 -13.47
C VAL A 954 28.85 -23.07 -14.11
N LEU A 955 28.62 -21.96 -13.41
CA LEU A 955 29.02 -20.63 -13.82
C LEU A 955 30.40 -20.29 -13.28
N LYS A 956 31.24 -19.73 -14.14
CA LYS A 956 32.50 -19.09 -13.75
C LYS A 956 32.26 -17.59 -13.60
N VAL A 957 32.62 -17.02 -12.46
CA VAL A 957 32.37 -15.60 -12.14
C VAL A 957 33.68 -14.81 -12.00
N LYS A 958 33.59 -13.49 -12.19
CA LYS A 958 34.67 -12.53 -11.97
C LYS A 958 34.80 -12.35 -10.46
N SER A 959 35.88 -12.85 -9.88
CA SER A 959 36.11 -12.86 -8.42
C SER A 959 36.60 -11.50 -7.89
N PRO A 960 35.84 -10.85 -6.99
CA PRO A 960 36.45 -10.03 -5.94
C PRO A 960 35.98 -10.39 -4.51
N SER A 961 34.84 -11.08 -4.37
CA SER A 961 34.26 -11.61 -3.13
C SER A 961 33.05 -12.49 -3.51
N PRO A 962 32.61 -13.44 -2.66
CA PRO A 962 31.55 -14.35 -3.06
C PRO A 962 30.17 -13.66 -2.99
N PRO A 963 29.40 -13.67 -4.09
CA PRO A 963 28.10 -12.99 -4.16
C PRO A 963 27.09 -13.61 -3.20
N ARG A 964 26.14 -12.80 -2.73
CA ARG A 964 25.04 -13.26 -1.87
C ARG A 964 23.84 -13.81 -2.62
N ASN A 965 23.58 -13.29 -3.81
CA ASN A 965 22.42 -13.69 -4.61
C ASN A 965 22.69 -13.61 -6.12
N ILE A 966 21.81 -14.24 -6.89
CA ILE A 966 21.83 -14.24 -8.35
C ILE A 966 20.43 -14.01 -8.92
N THR A 967 20.37 -13.26 -10.02
CA THR A 967 19.16 -13.05 -10.83
C THR A 967 19.45 -13.52 -12.25
N TYR A 968 18.50 -14.24 -12.85
CA TYR A 968 18.49 -14.58 -14.27
C TYR A 968 17.38 -13.80 -14.97
N LEU A 969 17.79 -13.05 -15.99
CA LEU A 969 16.95 -12.27 -16.89
C LEU A 969 16.26 -11.07 -16.20
N ASP A 970 17.03 -10.02 -15.93
CA ASP A 970 16.53 -8.73 -15.46
C ASP A 970 15.72 -8.02 -16.55
N SER A 971 14.52 -7.57 -16.21
CA SER A 971 13.61 -6.86 -17.11
C SER A 971 14.14 -5.53 -17.65
N LYS A 972 15.21 -4.97 -17.05
CA LYS A 972 15.90 -3.80 -17.58
C LYS A 972 16.55 -4.05 -18.94
N SER A 973 17.05 -5.27 -19.20
CA SER A 973 17.74 -5.60 -20.45
C SER A 973 17.64 -7.10 -20.73
N TRP A 974 16.75 -7.49 -21.65
CA TRP A 974 16.54 -8.89 -22.03
C TRP A 974 16.17 -9.03 -23.51
N SER A 975 16.26 -10.25 -24.04
CA SER A 975 15.85 -10.57 -25.42
C SER A 975 15.30 -11.98 -25.54
N GLN A 976 14.28 -12.16 -26.38
CA GLN A 976 13.76 -13.48 -26.77
C GLN A 976 14.82 -14.37 -27.45
N LYS A 977 15.91 -13.77 -27.98
CA LYS A 977 17.00 -14.49 -28.64
C LYS A 977 18.01 -15.10 -27.68
N THR A 978 18.05 -14.66 -26.43
CA THR A 978 19.06 -15.06 -25.43
C THR A 978 18.36 -15.58 -24.19
N LEU A 979 17.76 -16.76 -24.31
CA LEU A 979 17.00 -17.41 -23.24
C LEU A 979 17.65 -18.73 -22.87
N LEU A 980 17.84 -18.94 -21.58
CA LEU A 980 18.13 -20.25 -21.01
C LEU A 980 16.96 -21.20 -21.28
N LYS A 981 17.26 -22.40 -21.78
CA LYS A 981 16.26 -23.40 -22.17
C LYS A 981 16.59 -24.76 -21.55
N GLY A 982 15.53 -25.52 -21.25
CA GLY A 982 15.67 -26.96 -21.01
C GLY A 982 16.13 -27.67 -22.27
N THR A 983 16.63 -28.91 -22.15
CA THR A 983 16.93 -29.74 -23.33
C THR A 983 15.69 -30.07 -24.17
N ASN A 984 14.49 -29.82 -23.62
CA ASN A 984 13.20 -29.88 -24.31
C ASN A 984 12.89 -28.65 -25.17
N GLY A 985 13.77 -27.65 -25.21
CA GLY A 985 13.61 -26.41 -25.99
C GLY A 985 12.67 -25.37 -25.37
N ILE A 986 12.07 -25.65 -24.20
CA ILE A 986 11.20 -24.70 -23.49
C ILE A 986 12.07 -23.74 -22.67
N ALA A 987 11.77 -22.44 -22.74
CA ALA A 987 12.47 -21.43 -21.94
C ALA A 987 12.31 -21.70 -20.44
N ALA A 988 13.43 -21.61 -19.70
CA ALA A 988 13.43 -21.77 -18.26
C ALA A 988 12.61 -20.66 -17.58
N LEU A 989 12.07 -20.96 -16.40
CA LEU A 989 11.48 -19.96 -15.54
C LEU A 989 12.58 -19.00 -15.05
N THR A 990 12.24 -17.73 -14.99
CA THR A 990 13.13 -16.68 -14.51
C THR A 990 13.13 -16.58 -13.01
N PHE A 991 14.26 -16.15 -12.45
CA PHE A 991 14.45 -16.06 -11.01
C PHE A 991 15.18 -14.78 -10.62
N CYS A 992 14.86 -14.25 -9.44
CA CYS A 992 15.33 -12.95 -8.96
C CYS A 992 15.83 -13.05 -7.53
N GLU A 993 17.02 -12.48 -7.27
CA GLU A 993 17.60 -12.35 -5.93
C GLU A 993 17.68 -13.68 -5.17
N VAL A 994 17.88 -14.79 -5.89
CA VAL A 994 17.96 -16.12 -5.28
C VAL A 994 19.22 -16.21 -4.44
N PRO A 995 19.11 -16.57 -3.14
CA PRO A 995 20.28 -16.67 -2.26
C PRO A 995 21.22 -17.78 -2.70
N ILE A 996 22.52 -17.56 -2.49
CA ILE A 996 23.56 -18.54 -2.80
C ILE A 996 23.95 -19.27 -1.51
N GLU A 997 23.67 -20.57 -1.49
CA GLU A 997 23.95 -21.46 -0.37
C GLU A 997 25.44 -21.79 -0.27
N ASN A 998 25.92 -21.99 0.96
CA ASN A 998 27.21 -22.64 1.17
C ASN A 998 27.07 -24.13 0.83
N ARG A 999 28.13 -24.69 0.25
CA ARG A 999 28.18 -26.10 -0.13
C ARG A 999 28.20 -27.02 1.08
#